data_AF-A0A8C0YQ30-F1
#
_entry.id   AF-A0A8C0YQ30-F1
#
_cell.length_a   1.000
_cell.length_b   1.000
_cell.length_c   1.000
_cell.angle_alpha   90.00
_cell.angle_beta   90.00
_cell.angle_gamma   90.00
#
_symmetry.space_group_name_H-M   'P 1'
#
loop_
_entity.id
_entity.type
_entity.pdbx_description
1 polymer ?
#
loop_
_entity_poly.entity_id
_entity_poly.type
_entity_poly.pdbx_seq_one_letter_code
_entity_poly.pdbx_strand_id
1 'polypeptide(L)'
;MELNSKIYVFLTCILQAFLLSSASLEPFDLLYDNGVEAFYKGDYDSVVRYMESALKSFSEVRQTRIRCRLKCSDQHRFDSFLTDKIFDVILYRGHCLNQCIEGKIGAQRIPYNYLQLAYRKLGQLDKAASAAHTYFQANPEHVEMGEDLEQYKAQKGVKEEDFIDRESRPHQKAFFAGVKLYDKGNYEESVTLFEEALTEYYHADVECRALCEGPQHFEEQKHVLYKYNLYELISDHYTQVLHCQHECVRDLATRPGRLSPVENYLPLHYDYLQFAYFQAGRNEKALECALTYLLFHEGEEFMTENMEYYREVLGHDGQPRKEAEQYLRRHKQELDLLLIGSSNLGVPYIEGHYWSSSGGREDANRIPSGTDGWMDYVPISAKRNVTMSVLHELIGGPLLYENVRLVQNSDTLNGNQRVLFDDVITEDECSELKHLAHTVTAAGDGYKGKMSPHTPNEKFEGATVLKTLKYGYEGRVPLKSARLFYDVSEKARRIIESYFMLNSTLHFSYTHLVCRTAISGQQDHRNDLSHPIHADNCLLDPEANECWKEPPAYTYRDYSALLYLNGDFDGGEFIFTEMDAKTVTASVKPRCGRMVGFSSGGENPHGVRAVTRGQRCAVALWFTLDPLYRELERLQADEVIQALDSQHMWDQGLHINPKDEL
;
A
#
# COMPACT_ATOMS: atom_id res chain seq x y z
N MET A 1 45.04 -57.23 16.63
CA MET A 1 43.89 -56.79 17.46
C MET A 1 43.65 -55.29 17.40
N GLU A 2 44.67 -54.43 17.34
CA GLU A 2 44.50 -52.97 17.30
C GLU A 2 43.87 -52.41 16.01
N LEU A 3 44.09 -53.04 14.85
CA LEU A 3 43.54 -52.56 13.58
C LEU A 3 42.01 -52.71 13.52
N ASN A 4 41.48 -53.82 14.04
CA ASN A 4 40.04 -54.06 14.11
C ASN A 4 39.34 -53.13 15.11
N SER A 5 40.03 -52.70 16.17
CA SER A 5 39.48 -51.75 17.14
C SER A 5 39.34 -50.34 16.56
N LYS A 6 40.31 -49.89 15.76
CA LYS A 6 40.25 -48.57 15.09
C LYS A 6 39.16 -48.51 14.01
N ILE A 7 38.97 -49.60 13.26
CA ILE A 7 37.89 -49.71 12.27
C ILE A 7 36.51 -49.71 12.95
N TYR A 8 36.38 -50.40 14.09
CA TYR A 8 35.13 -50.42 14.86
C TYR A 8 34.78 -49.03 15.40
N VAL A 9 35.76 -48.31 15.95
CA VAL A 9 35.58 -46.93 16.46
C VAL A 9 35.19 -45.97 15.33
N PHE A 10 35.83 -46.08 14.17
CA PHE A 10 35.52 -45.24 13.02
C PHE A 10 34.12 -45.54 12.45
N LEU A 11 33.73 -46.83 12.37
CA LEU A 11 32.37 -47.22 11.98
C LEU A 11 31.33 -46.73 12.99
N THR A 12 31.61 -46.81 14.30
CA THR A 12 30.69 -46.31 15.33
C THR A 12 30.56 -44.79 15.32
N CYS A 13 31.62 -44.04 14.99
CA CYS A 13 31.54 -42.59 14.82
C CYS A 13 30.75 -42.20 13.57
N ILE A 14 30.89 -42.96 12.47
CA ILE A 14 30.06 -42.76 11.26
C ILE A 14 28.60 -43.12 11.55
N LEU A 15 28.34 -44.25 12.21
CA LEU A 15 26.99 -44.65 12.65
C LEU A 15 26.37 -43.64 13.61
N GLN A 16 27.14 -43.07 14.56
CA GLN A 16 26.68 -41.99 15.44
C GLN A 16 26.43 -40.69 14.65
N ALA A 17 27.26 -40.35 13.67
CA ALA A 17 27.04 -39.18 12.80
C ALA A 17 25.78 -39.36 11.91
N PHE A 18 25.51 -40.58 11.43
CA PHE A 18 24.27 -40.91 10.71
C PHE A 18 23.04 -40.92 11.64
N LEU A 19 23.17 -41.41 12.89
CA LEU A 19 22.11 -41.39 13.91
C LEU A 19 21.83 -39.97 14.47
N LEU A 20 22.82 -39.06 14.45
CA LEU A 20 22.64 -37.65 14.79
C LEU A 20 21.97 -36.85 13.64
N SER A 21 21.94 -37.38 12.42
CA SER A 21 21.21 -36.77 11.30
C SER A 21 19.70 -37.05 11.32
N SER A 22 19.25 -37.94 12.21
CA SER A 22 17.84 -38.28 12.41
C SER A 22 17.27 -37.69 13.71
N ALA A 23 17.67 -36.46 14.08
CA ALA A 23 16.93 -35.73 15.10
C ALA A 23 15.58 -35.30 14.47
N SER A 24 14.47 -35.87 14.95
CA SER A 24 13.14 -35.39 14.60
C SER A 24 13.01 -33.93 14.98
N LEU A 25 12.65 -33.04 14.05
CA LEU A 25 12.39 -31.66 14.40
C LEU A 25 11.24 -31.58 15.40
N GLU A 26 11.43 -30.79 16.45
CA GLU A 26 10.36 -30.49 17.38
C GLU A 26 9.27 -29.67 16.67
N PRO A 27 7.98 -29.99 16.89
CA PRO A 27 6.88 -29.25 16.27
C PRO A 27 6.93 -27.76 16.64
N PHE A 28 6.63 -26.91 15.67
CA PHE A 28 6.56 -25.46 15.86
C PHE A 28 5.72 -25.07 17.09
N ASP A 29 4.50 -25.63 17.21
CA ASP A 29 3.57 -25.25 18.28
C ASP A 29 4.10 -25.59 19.66
N LEU A 30 4.78 -26.73 19.81
CA LEU A 30 5.42 -27.12 21.06
C LEU A 30 6.53 -26.13 21.46
N LEU A 31 7.39 -25.78 20.51
CA LEU A 31 8.47 -24.82 20.72
C LEU A 31 7.90 -23.43 21.05
N TYR A 32 6.87 -22.99 20.32
CA TYR A 32 6.21 -21.72 20.55
C TYR A 32 5.59 -21.66 21.94
N ASP A 33 4.80 -22.67 22.33
CA ASP A 33 4.12 -22.71 23.63
C ASP A 33 5.13 -22.74 24.79
N ASN A 34 6.23 -23.50 24.65
CA ASN A 34 7.34 -23.49 25.61
C ASN A 34 8.01 -22.11 25.71
N GLY A 35 8.16 -21.40 24.58
CA GLY A 35 8.68 -20.04 24.54
C GLY A 35 7.76 -19.03 25.25
N VAL A 36 6.44 -19.15 25.05
CA VAL A 36 5.45 -18.31 25.74
C VAL A 36 5.46 -18.59 27.25
N GLU A 37 5.52 -19.85 27.66
CA GLU A 37 5.61 -20.22 29.08
C GLU A 37 6.89 -19.66 29.74
N ALA A 38 8.04 -19.77 29.05
CA ALA A 38 9.29 -19.18 29.51
C ALA A 38 9.21 -17.65 29.65
N PHE A 39 8.48 -16.98 28.76
CA PHE A 39 8.29 -15.52 28.80
C PHE A 39 7.59 -15.07 30.08
N TYR A 40 6.49 -15.74 30.45
CA TYR A 40 5.76 -15.42 31.67
C TYR A 40 6.52 -15.80 32.96
N LYS A 41 7.50 -16.71 32.88
CA LYS A 41 8.43 -17.03 33.98
C LYS A 41 9.61 -16.06 34.09
N GLY A 42 9.78 -15.14 33.14
CA GLY A 42 10.92 -14.21 33.08
C GLY A 42 12.24 -14.84 32.65
N ASP A 43 12.23 -16.04 32.07
CA ASP A 43 13.40 -16.73 31.53
C ASP A 43 13.61 -16.35 30.05
N TYR A 44 14.12 -15.14 29.81
CA TYR A 44 14.26 -14.57 28.47
C TYR A 44 15.25 -15.32 27.57
N ASP A 45 16.31 -15.93 28.13
CA ASP A 45 17.23 -16.79 27.38
C ASP A 45 16.50 -18.01 26.80
N SER A 46 15.59 -18.61 27.57
CA SER A 46 14.75 -19.70 27.07
C SER A 46 13.73 -19.24 26.04
N VAL A 47 13.15 -18.05 26.19
CA VAL A 47 12.25 -17.49 25.15
C VAL A 47 12.97 -17.41 23.81
N VAL A 48 14.15 -16.80 23.78
CA VAL A 48 14.94 -16.66 22.54
C VAL A 48 15.24 -18.03 21.95
N ARG A 49 15.72 -18.97 22.77
CA ARG A 49 16.05 -20.33 22.32
C ARG A 49 14.85 -21.03 21.69
N TYR A 50 13.71 -21.03 22.36
CA TYR A 50 12.50 -21.71 21.91
C TYR A 50 11.90 -21.04 20.67
N MET A 51 11.79 -19.72 20.65
CA MET A 51 11.20 -18.97 19.54
C MET A 51 12.07 -19.03 18.26
N GLU A 52 13.40 -18.91 18.39
CA GLU A 52 14.31 -19.11 17.24
C GLU A 52 14.30 -20.56 16.74
N SER A 53 14.18 -21.53 17.66
CA SER A 53 14.00 -22.94 17.26
C SER A 53 12.68 -23.17 16.55
N ALA A 54 11.61 -22.48 16.96
CA ALA A 54 10.31 -22.55 16.29
C ALA A 54 10.42 -22.02 14.86
N LEU A 55 11.01 -20.82 14.67
CA LEU A 55 11.26 -20.25 13.34
C LEU A 55 12.09 -21.18 12.44
N LYS A 56 13.18 -21.74 12.99
CA LYS A 56 14.01 -22.71 12.27
C LYS A 56 13.21 -23.95 11.88
N SER A 57 12.42 -24.48 12.80
CA SER A 57 11.60 -25.67 12.56
C SER A 57 10.60 -25.43 11.44
N PHE A 58 9.91 -24.29 11.46
CA PHE A 58 8.98 -23.88 10.42
C PHE A 58 9.65 -23.78 9.04
N SER A 59 10.76 -23.05 8.94
CA SER A 59 11.52 -22.90 7.69
C SER A 59 11.99 -24.26 7.15
N GLU A 60 12.49 -25.14 8.02
CA GLU A 60 12.97 -26.46 7.60
C GLU A 60 11.82 -27.39 7.14
N VAL A 61 10.65 -27.33 7.79
CA VAL A 61 9.45 -28.06 7.34
C VAL A 61 9.02 -27.57 5.96
N ARG A 62 8.92 -26.25 5.77
CA ARG A 62 8.55 -25.65 4.48
C ARG A 62 9.52 -26.09 3.36
N GLN A 63 10.82 -25.95 3.60
CA GLN A 63 11.86 -26.33 2.64
C GLN A 63 11.89 -27.83 2.35
N THR A 64 11.64 -28.67 3.35
CA THR A 64 11.51 -30.12 3.16
C THR A 64 10.31 -30.42 2.25
N ARG A 65 9.15 -29.78 2.47
CA ARG A 65 7.95 -29.97 1.63
C ARG A 65 8.21 -29.58 0.18
N ILE A 66 8.80 -28.41 -0.06
CA ILE A 66 9.15 -27.94 -1.42
C ILE A 66 10.05 -28.97 -2.10
N ARG A 67 11.17 -29.35 -1.46
CA ARG A 67 12.13 -30.31 -2.01
C ARG A 67 11.49 -31.67 -2.31
N CYS A 68 10.66 -32.17 -1.39
CA CYS A 68 9.95 -33.43 -1.56
C CYS A 68 9.02 -33.37 -2.77
N ARG A 69 8.21 -32.32 -2.89
CA ARG A 69 7.23 -32.19 -3.97
C ARG A 69 7.89 -32.03 -5.34
N LEU A 70 8.91 -31.18 -5.44
CA LEU A 70 9.68 -31.03 -6.67
C LEU A 70 10.36 -32.36 -7.07
N LYS A 71 11.06 -33.01 -6.13
CA LYS A 71 11.72 -34.30 -6.38
C LYS A 71 10.73 -35.39 -6.82
N CYS A 72 9.60 -35.53 -6.14
CA CYS A 72 8.60 -36.53 -6.48
C CYS A 72 7.92 -36.22 -7.82
N SER A 73 7.71 -34.94 -8.15
CA SER A 73 7.22 -34.50 -9.46
C SER A 73 8.19 -34.87 -10.58
N ASP A 74 9.49 -34.67 -10.37
CA ASP A 74 10.52 -35.01 -11.35
C ASP A 74 10.72 -36.51 -11.54
N GLN A 75 10.59 -37.30 -10.47
CA GLN A 75 10.67 -38.76 -10.55
C GLN A 75 9.47 -39.39 -11.27
N HIS A 76 8.29 -38.74 -11.18
CA HIS A 76 7.04 -39.25 -11.72
C HIS A 76 6.35 -38.17 -12.57
N ARG A 77 6.89 -37.93 -13.77
CA ARG A 77 6.37 -36.94 -14.73
C ARG A 77 5.20 -37.49 -15.54
N PHE A 78 4.28 -36.60 -15.90
CA PHE A 78 3.19 -36.91 -16.83
C PHE A 78 3.67 -36.80 -18.29
N ASP A 79 4.41 -37.80 -18.77
CA ASP A 79 5.02 -37.80 -20.10
C ASP A 79 4.12 -38.41 -21.21
N SER A 80 2.94 -38.93 -20.87
CA SER A 80 2.06 -39.66 -21.79
C SER A 80 0.59 -39.56 -21.38
N PHE A 81 -0.31 -39.25 -22.33
CA PHE A 81 -1.76 -39.16 -22.12
C PHE A 81 -2.48 -40.52 -22.15
N LEU A 82 -1.77 -41.62 -21.88
CA LEU A 82 -2.40 -42.94 -21.80
C LEU A 82 -3.00 -43.09 -20.40
N THR A 83 -4.30 -43.33 -20.32
CA THR A 83 -5.09 -43.25 -19.08
C THR A 83 -4.51 -44.10 -17.94
N ASP A 84 -4.07 -45.32 -18.24
CA ASP A 84 -3.48 -46.23 -17.23
C ASP A 84 -2.17 -45.68 -16.65
N LYS A 85 -1.36 -45.00 -17.47
CA LYS A 85 -0.10 -44.40 -17.02
C LYS A 85 -0.31 -43.17 -16.12
N ILE A 86 -1.42 -42.46 -16.28
CA ILE A 86 -1.75 -41.29 -15.46
C ILE A 86 -2.00 -41.74 -14.01
N PHE A 87 -2.79 -42.80 -13.81
CA PHE A 87 -3.08 -43.31 -12.48
C PHE A 87 -1.84 -43.91 -11.80
N ASP A 88 -0.97 -44.60 -12.56
CA ASP A 88 0.32 -45.07 -12.04
C ASP A 88 1.16 -43.91 -11.50
N VAL A 89 1.31 -42.83 -12.29
CA VAL A 89 2.06 -41.63 -11.87
C VAL A 89 1.48 -41.03 -10.60
N ILE A 90 0.15 -40.92 -10.50
CA ILE A 90 -0.54 -40.40 -9.30
C ILE A 90 -0.23 -41.26 -8.08
N LEU A 91 -0.35 -42.59 -8.19
CA LEU A 91 -0.12 -43.51 -7.08
C LEU A 91 1.35 -43.51 -6.63
N TYR A 92 2.29 -43.54 -7.57
CA TYR A 92 3.71 -43.48 -7.24
C TYR A 92 4.12 -42.14 -6.62
N ARG A 93 3.58 -41.02 -7.14
CA ARG A 93 3.83 -39.70 -6.57
C ARG A 93 3.26 -39.58 -5.15
N GLY A 94 2.05 -40.08 -4.91
CA GLY A 94 1.46 -40.16 -3.57
C GLY A 94 2.33 -40.97 -2.59
N HIS A 95 2.83 -42.13 -3.02
CA HIS A 95 3.74 -42.94 -2.22
C HIS A 95 5.06 -42.21 -1.91
N CYS A 96 5.67 -41.57 -2.92
CA CYS A 96 6.89 -40.78 -2.77
C CYS A 96 6.70 -39.63 -1.76
N LEU A 97 5.58 -38.91 -1.83
CA LEU A 97 5.27 -37.82 -0.92
C LEU A 97 5.08 -38.29 0.52
N ASN A 98 4.36 -39.39 0.74
CA ASN A 98 4.18 -39.94 2.09
C ASN A 98 5.53 -40.32 2.72
N GLN A 99 6.40 -41.01 1.97
CA GLN A 99 7.74 -41.36 2.45
C GLN A 99 8.62 -40.13 2.72
N CYS A 100 8.43 -39.04 1.97
CA CYS A 100 9.26 -37.85 2.08
C CYS A 100 8.79 -36.88 3.17
N ILE A 101 7.48 -36.82 3.46
CA ILE A 101 6.85 -35.82 4.33
C ILE A 101 6.47 -36.38 5.72
N GLU A 102 6.32 -37.70 5.90
CA GLU A 102 6.03 -38.30 7.22
C GLU A 102 7.10 -37.94 8.26
N GLY A 103 6.71 -37.15 9.28
CA GLY A 103 7.52 -36.86 10.47
C GLY A 103 7.77 -35.38 10.81
N LYS A 104 7.32 -34.41 10.01
CA LYS A 104 7.54 -32.97 10.29
C LYS A 104 6.26 -32.14 10.05
N ILE A 105 5.43 -31.98 11.07
CA ILE A 105 4.25 -31.08 11.00
C ILE A 105 4.18 -30.24 12.28
N GLY A 106 4.25 -28.92 12.10
CA GLY A 106 3.83 -27.91 13.08
C GLY A 106 3.04 -26.83 12.35
N ALA A 107 2.12 -26.17 13.06
CA ALA A 107 1.30 -25.10 12.50
C ALA A 107 2.03 -23.75 12.44
N GLN A 108 1.34 -22.75 11.90
CA GLN A 108 1.85 -21.40 11.63
C GLN A 108 1.43 -20.44 12.75
N ARG A 109 2.39 -19.81 13.43
CA ARG A 109 2.17 -18.57 14.22
C ARG A 109 3.39 -17.64 14.10
N ILE A 110 3.23 -16.39 14.50
CA ILE A 110 4.23 -15.33 14.36
C ILE A 110 4.92 -15.10 15.73
N PRO A 111 6.19 -15.55 15.94
CA PRO A 111 6.87 -15.45 17.24
C PRO A 111 7.57 -14.12 17.50
N TYR A 112 7.60 -13.21 16.53
CA TYR A 112 8.43 -11.99 16.55
C TYR A 112 8.10 -11.01 17.68
N ASN A 113 6.84 -10.93 18.14
CA ASN A 113 6.47 -10.06 19.27
C ASN A 113 7.11 -10.51 20.60
N TYR A 114 7.17 -11.83 20.87
CA TYR A 114 7.86 -12.33 22.07
C TYR A 114 9.38 -12.22 21.93
N LEU A 115 9.90 -12.44 20.72
CA LEU A 115 11.34 -12.32 20.43
C LEU A 115 11.87 -10.90 20.66
N GLN A 116 11.19 -9.87 20.16
CA GLN A 116 11.67 -8.48 20.34
C GLN A 116 11.76 -8.11 21.82
N LEU A 117 10.75 -8.48 22.61
CA LEU A 117 10.70 -8.22 24.03
C LEU A 117 11.81 -8.98 24.78
N ALA A 118 12.04 -10.24 24.44
CA ALA A 118 13.09 -11.04 25.06
C ALA A 118 14.49 -10.50 24.72
N TYR A 119 14.75 -10.16 23.45
CA TYR A 119 16.02 -9.55 23.03
C TYR A 119 16.29 -8.22 23.73
N ARG A 120 15.27 -7.36 23.88
CA ARG A 120 15.36 -6.12 24.63
C ARG A 120 15.74 -6.37 26.10
N LYS A 121 15.14 -7.37 26.74
CA LYS A 121 15.45 -7.74 28.14
C LYS A 121 16.86 -8.30 28.31
N LEU A 122 17.41 -8.93 27.28
CA LEU A 122 18.79 -9.44 27.23
C LEU A 122 19.82 -8.39 26.77
N GLY A 123 19.40 -7.17 26.45
CA GLY A 123 20.28 -6.09 25.97
C GLY A 123 20.76 -6.26 24.53
N GLN A 124 20.16 -7.17 23.74
CA GLN A 124 20.48 -7.40 22.33
C GLN A 124 19.61 -6.49 21.46
N LEU A 125 19.93 -5.19 21.45
CA LEU A 125 19.08 -4.15 20.85
C LEU A 125 18.99 -4.23 19.32
N ASP A 126 20.05 -4.66 18.65
CA ASP A 126 20.11 -4.94 17.22
C ASP A 126 19.07 -6.00 16.81
N LYS A 127 19.04 -7.13 17.51
CA LYS A 127 18.08 -8.21 17.25
C LYS A 127 16.67 -7.85 17.69
N ALA A 128 16.53 -7.04 18.73
CA ALA A 128 15.24 -6.53 19.16
C ALA A 128 14.64 -5.62 18.09
N ALA A 129 15.43 -4.72 17.51
CA ALA A 129 15.02 -3.86 16.40
C ALA A 129 14.61 -4.67 15.17
N SER A 130 15.42 -5.65 14.75
CA SER A 130 15.06 -6.52 13.62
C SER A 130 13.79 -7.35 13.87
N ALA A 131 13.60 -7.92 15.05
CA ALA A 131 12.39 -8.68 15.38
C ALA A 131 11.15 -7.78 15.46
N ALA A 132 11.27 -6.58 16.03
CA ALA A 132 10.20 -5.57 16.06
C ALA A 132 9.84 -5.10 14.65
N HIS A 133 10.86 -4.86 13.81
CA HIS A 133 10.68 -4.44 12.43
C HIS A 133 9.97 -5.52 11.61
N THR A 134 10.42 -6.77 11.70
CA THR A 134 9.78 -7.92 11.05
C THR A 134 8.31 -8.07 11.48
N TYR A 135 8.02 -7.88 12.78
CA TYR A 135 6.64 -7.93 13.26
C TYR A 135 5.78 -6.77 12.73
N PHE A 136 6.34 -5.56 12.68
CA PHE A 136 5.67 -4.36 12.20
C PHE A 136 5.37 -4.42 10.70
N GLN A 137 6.30 -4.93 9.88
CA GLN A 137 6.06 -5.16 8.45
C GLN A 137 4.85 -6.05 8.25
N ALA A 138 4.70 -7.09 9.08
CA ALA A 138 3.57 -7.99 9.02
C ALA A 138 2.29 -7.47 9.70
N ASN A 139 2.40 -6.43 10.54
CA ASN A 139 1.30 -5.86 11.32
C ASN A 139 1.43 -4.32 11.41
N PRO A 140 1.30 -3.57 10.31
CA PRO A 140 1.57 -2.12 10.29
C PRO A 140 0.65 -1.31 11.20
N GLU A 141 -0.56 -1.81 11.44
CA GLU A 141 -1.58 -1.19 12.31
C GLU A 141 -1.31 -1.38 13.80
N HIS A 142 -0.28 -2.14 14.19
CA HIS A 142 0.04 -2.40 15.58
C HIS A 142 0.72 -1.18 16.23
N VAL A 143 -0.08 -0.24 16.72
CA VAL A 143 0.35 1.05 17.30
C VAL A 143 1.52 0.91 18.28
N GLU A 144 1.45 -0.02 19.22
CA GLU A 144 2.48 -0.24 20.25
C GLU A 144 3.82 -0.66 19.64
N MET A 145 3.81 -1.36 18.50
CA MET A 145 5.03 -1.77 17.82
C MET A 145 5.68 -0.59 17.09
N GLY A 146 4.87 0.32 16.52
CA GLY A 146 5.37 1.59 15.98
C GLY A 146 6.08 2.43 17.03
N GLU A 147 5.52 2.51 18.25
CA GLU A 147 6.16 3.19 19.38
C GLU A 147 7.47 2.50 19.81
N ASP A 148 7.49 1.17 19.90
CA ASP A 148 8.71 0.40 20.19
C ASP A 148 9.81 0.65 19.13
N LEU A 149 9.46 0.72 17.85
CA LEU A 149 10.40 1.01 16.75
C LEU A 149 11.02 2.40 16.87
N GLU A 150 10.22 3.44 17.15
CA GLU A 150 10.75 4.80 17.36
C GLU A 150 11.66 4.86 18.59
N GLN A 151 11.35 4.09 19.64
CA GLN A 151 12.24 3.97 20.79
C GLN A 151 13.57 3.30 20.42
N TYR A 152 13.55 2.23 19.62
CA TYR A 152 14.79 1.59 19.15
C TYR A 152 15.62 2.54 18.29
N LYS A 153 15.00 3.32 17.39
CA LYS A 153 15.70 4.33 16.57
C LYS A 153 16.39 5.40 17.41
N ALA A 154 15.81 5.77 18.57
CA ALA A 154 16.37 6.76 19.48
C ALA A 154 17.48 6.21 20.40
N GLN A 155 17.69 4.88 20.45
CA GLN A 155 18.65 4.25 21.37
C GLN A 155 20.09 4.26 20.84
N LYS A 156 21.03 4.59 21.72
CA LYS A 156 22.46 4.62 21.41
C LYS A 156 22.98 3.20 21.18
N GLY A 157 23.38 2.89 19.95
CA GLY A 157 23.93 1.58 19.57
C GLY A 157 23.07 0.81 18.56
N VAL A 158 21.84 1.27 18.31
CA VAL A 158 20.99 0.79 17.21
C VAL A 158 21.23 1.69 15.99
N LYS A 159 21.35 1.09 14.82
CA LYS A 159 21.54 1.78 13.54
C LYS A 159 20.39 1.45 12.60
N GLU A 160 20.26 2.25 11.54
CA GLU A 160 19.27 2.01 10.48
C GLU A 160 19.45 0.63 9.82
N GLU A 161 20.68 0.11 9.76
CA GLU A 161 21.00 -1.24 9.27
C GLU A 161 20.49 -2.39 10.14
N ASP A 162 20.05 -2.13 11.38
CA ASP A 162 19.53 -3.17 12.29
C ASP A 162 18.02 -3.45 12.06
N PHE A 163 17.31 -2.58 11.33
CA PHE A 163 15.89 -2.73 11.01
C PHE A 163 15.70 -3.63 9.78
N ILE A 164 15.98 -4.91 9.98
CA ILE A 164 15.92 -5.92 8.91
C ILE A 164 14.62 -6.71 9.04
N ASP A 165 13.84 -6.75 7.96
CA ASP A 165 12.74 -7.70 7.80
C ASP A 165 13.31 -9.11 7.55
N ARG A 166 13.21 -9.98 8.55
CA ARG A 166 13.70 -11.36 8.50
C ARG A 166 12.84 -12.28 7.65
N GLU A 167 11.62 -11.87 7.31
CA GLU A 167 10.71 -12.60 6.44
C GLU A 167 10.71 -12.05 4.99
N SER A 168 11.57 -11.07 4.70
CA SER A 168 11.68 -10.48 3.35
C SER A 168 12.03 -11.54 2.30
N ARG A 169 11.22 -11.60 1.24
CA ARG A 169 11.41 -12.56 0.15
C ARG A 169 12.59 -12.11 -0.73
N PRO A 170 13.49 -13.02 -1.17
CA PRO A 170 14.70 -12.65 -1.94
C PRO A 170 14.42 -11.77 -3.17
N HIS A 171 13.42 -12.15 -3.97
CA HIS A 171 13.04 -11.40 -5.17
C HIS A 171 12.55 -9.98 -4.86
N GLN A 172 11.75 -9.79 -3.80
CA GLN A 172 11.29 -8.47 -3.34
C GLN A 172 12.46 -7.62 -2.84
N LYS A 173 13.35 -8.22 -2.05
CA LYS A 173 14.54 -7.54 -1.52
C LYS A 173 15.44 -7.02 -2.65
N ALA A 174 15.73 -7.87 -3.63
CA ALA A 174 16.53 -7.49 -4.80
C ALA A 174 15.82 -6.40 -5.62
N PHE A 175 14.50 -6.54 -5.85
CA PHE A 175 13.72 -5.57 -6.61
C PHE A 175 13.76 -4.16 -5.98
N PHE A 176 13.40 -4.02 -4.70
CA PHE A 176 13.38 -2.71 -4.04
C PHE A 176 14.78 -2.11 -3.86
N ALA A 177 15.81 -2.93 -3.69
CA ALA A 177 17.18 -2.45 -3.72
C ALA A 177 17.57 -1.92 -5.12
N GLY A 178 17.10 -2.59 -6.19
CA GLY A 178 17.22 -2.16 -7.58
C GLY A 178 16.56 -0.80 -7.83
N VAL A 179 15.32 -0.62 -7.37
CA VAL A 179 14.58 0.66 -7.46
C VAL A 179 15.37 1.79 -6.76
N LYS A 180 15.88 1.56 -5.55
CA LYS A 180 16.68 2.56 -4.83
C LYS A 180 17.96 2.98 -5.57
N LEU A 181 18.58 2.11 -6.35
CA LEU A 181 19.75 2.45 -7.17
C LEU A 181 19.33 3.13 -8.48
N TYR A 182 18.23 2.67 -9.06
CA TYR A 182 17.60 3.25 -10.24
C TYR A 182 17.28 4.74 -10.01
N ASP A 183 16.63 5.08 -8.89
CA ASP A 183 16.24 6.44 -8.53
C ASP A 183 17.45 7.36 -8.30
N LYS A 184 18.60 6.78 -7.93
CA LYS A 184 19.88 7.49 -7.79
C LYS A 184 20.64 7.64 -9.12
N GLY A 185 20.09 7.15 -10.22
CA GLY A 185 20.72 7.15 -11.54
C GLY A 185 21.83 6.11 -11.72
N ASN A 186 21.98 5.16 -10.79
CA ASN A 186 22.99 4.11 -10.89
C ASN A 186 22.45 2.91 -11.69
N TYR A 187 22.31 3.11 -12.99
CA TYR A 187 21.60 2.18 -13.86
C TYR A 187 22.30 0.82 -13.99
N GLU A 188 23.64 0.76 -14.10
CA GLU A 188 24.35 -0.52 -14.25
C GLU A 188 24.20 -1.44 -13.03
N GLU A 189 24.32 -0.90 -11.81
CA GLU A 189 24.12 -1.68 -10.59
C GLU A 189 22.63 -2.06 -10.40
N SER A 190 21.72 -1.16 -10.76
CA SER A 190 20.27 -1.45 -10.71
C SER A 190 19.89 -2.63 -11.62
N VAL A 191 20.50 -2.73 -12.81
CA VAL A 191 20.30 -3.86 -13.73
C VAL A 191 20.68 -5.18 -13.05
N THR A 192 21.80 -5.24 -12.34
CA THR A 192 22.22 -6.47 -11.66
C THR A 192 21.17 -6.93 -10.64
N LEU A 193 20.63 -6.00 -9.85
CA LEU A 193 19.62 -6.31 -8.84
C LEU A 193 18.27 -6.68 -9.45
N PHE A 194 17.84 -6.03 -10.54
CA PHE A 194 16.59 -6.40 -11.20
C PHE A 194 16.65 -7.77 -11.89
N GLU A 195 17.81 -8.15 -12.46
CA GLU A 195 18.00 -9.51 -13.01
C GLU A 195 18.02 -10.59 -11.92
N GLU A 196 18.66 -10.28 -10.78
CA GLU A 196 18.59 -11.13 -9.59
C GLU A 196 17.13 -11.27 -9.10
N ALA A 197 16.39 -10.16 -9.03
CA ALA A 197 14.99 -10.15 -8.63
C ALA A 197 14.11 -11.03 -9.54
N LEU A 198 14.27 -10.95 -10.87
CA LEU A 198 13.55 -11.82 -11.81
C LEU A 198 13.91 -13.29 -11.65
N THR A 199 15.19 -13.59 -11.47
CA THR A 199 15.66 -14.97 -11.27
C THR A 199 15.04 -15.57 -10.00
N GLU A 200 15.08 -14.82 -8.90
CA GLU A 200 14.49 -15.22 -7.63
C GLU A 200 12.95 -15.25 -7.70
N TYR A 201 12.31 -14.40 -8.51
CA TYR A 201 10.86 -14.43 -8.70
C TYR A 201 10.41 -15.75 -9.31
N TYR A 202 11.06 -16.20 -10.40
CA TYR A 202 10.73 -17.47 -11.04
C TYR A 202 11.04 -18.67 -10.14
N HIS A 203 12.10 -18.60 -9.34
CA HIS A 203 12.36 -19.61 -8.33
C HIS A 203 11.23 -19.67 -7.29
N ALA A 204 10.80 -18.50 -6.78
CA ALA A 204 9.71 -18.40 -5.81
C ALA A 204 8.35 -18.87 -6.39
N ASP A 205 8.08 -18.64 -7.68
CA ASP A 205 6.91 -19.19 -8.40
C ASP A 205 6.90 -20.72 -8.36
N VAL A 206 8.03 -21.36 -8.66
CA VAL A 206 8.15 -22.82 -8.60
C VAL A 206 7.92 -23.34 -7.18
N GLU A 207 8.48 -22.68 -6.16
CA GLU A 207 8.29 -23.06 -4.75
C GLU A 207 6.85 -22.88 -4.28
N CYS A 208 6.21 -21.75 -4.62
CA CYS A 208 4.82 -21.45 -4.27
C CYS A 208 3.89 -22.53 -4.85
N ARG A 209 4.08 -22.85 -6.13
CA ARG A 209 3.25 -23.83 -6.83
C ARG A 209 3.44 -25.25 -6.32
N ALA A 210 4.67 -25.61 -5.95
CA ALA A 210 4.93 -26.87 -5.26
C ALA A 210 4.18 -26.91 -3.92
N LEU A 211 4.06 -25.79 -3.21
CA LEU A 211 3.33 -25.73 -1.94
C LEU A 211 1.80 -25.87 -2.05
N CYS A 212 1.24 -25.81 -3.26
CA CYS A 212 -0.20 -25.97 -3.51
C CYS A 212 -0.72 -27.42 -3.57
N GLU A 213 0.15 -28.44 -3.63
CA GLU A 213 -0.26 -29.85 -3.78
C GLU A 213 -0.87 -30.49 -2.50
N GLY A 214 -1.20 -29.69 -1.49
CA GLY A 214 -1.80 -30.16 -0.24
C GLY A 214 -3.33 -30.01 -0.19
N PRO A 215 -3.99 -30.50 0.87
CA PRO A 215 -5.40 -30.18 1.11
C PRO A 215 -5.55 -28.66 1.25
N GLN A 216 -6.38 -28.06 0.39
CA GLN A 216 -6.68 -26.63 0.43
C GLN A 216 -7.86 -26.39 1.39
N HIS A 217 -7.78 -25.37 2.24
CA HIS A 217 -8.84 -25.02 3.18
C HIS A 217 -9.52 -23.72 2.72
N PHE A 218 -10.56 -23.84 1.91
CA PHE A 218 -11.39 -22.69 1.53
C PHE A 218 -12.58 -22.61 2.49
N GLU A 219 -12.57 -21.66 3.43
CA GLU A 219 -13.64 -21.50 4.43
C GLU A 219 -15.01 -21.25 3.78
N GLU A 220 -15.03 -20.55 2.65
CA GLU A 220 -16.24 -20.22 1.87
C GLU A 220 -16.78 -21.40 1.05
N GLN A 221 -15.95 -22.43 0.80
CA GLN A 221 -16.30 -23.63 0.03
C GLN A 221 -16.54 -24.85 0.93
N LYS A 222 -16.97 -24.64 2.19
CA LYS A 222 -17.46 -25.72 3.09
C LYS A 222 -18.77 -26.37 2.62
N HIS A 223 -19.06 -26.32 1.32
CA HIS A 223 -20.04 -27.18 0.70
C HIS A 223 -19.35 -28.51 0.44
N VAL A 224 -19.29 -29.36 1.46
CA VAL A 224 -19.23 -30.81 1.21
C VAL A 224 -20.59 -31.18 0.60
N LEU A 225 -20.82 -30.77 -0.65
CA LEU A 225 -21.81 -31.42 -1.49
C LEU A 225 -21.36 -32.87 -1.54
N TYR A 226 -22.21 -33.78 -1.10
CA TYR A 226 -21.96 -35.21 -1.18
C TYR A 226 -21.80 -35.56 -2.67
N LYS A 227 -20.55 -35.64 -3.18
CA LYS A 227 -20.25 -35.83 -4.62
C LYS A 227 -20.35 -37.32 -4.95
N TYR A 228 -21.04 -37.65 -6.05
CA TYR A 228 -21.52 -39.01 -6.30
C TYR A 228 -20.57 -39.85 -7.18
N ASN A 229 -19.56 -39.26 -7.84
CA ASN A 229 -18.62 -40.01 -8.69
C ASN A 229 -17.14 -39.55 -8.60
N LEU A 230 -16.23 -40.43 -9.03
CA LEU A 230 -14.77 -40.25 -8.96
C LEU A 230 -14.27 -39.00 -9.70
N TYR A 231 -14.85 -38.68 -10.85
CA TYR A 231 -14.38 -37.56 -11.68
C TYR A 231 -14.75 -36.21 -11.09
N GLU A 232 -15.92 -36.11 -10.44
CA GLU A 232 -16.30 -34.90 -9.70
C GLU A 232 -15.34 -34.64 -8.52
N LEU A 233 -14.88 -35.69 -7.83
CA LEU A 233 -13.92 -35.57 -6.73
C LEU A 233 -12.53 -35.14 -7.23
N ILE A 234 -12.05 -35.75 -8.32
CA ILE A 234 -10.75 -35.39 -8.91
C ILE A 234 -10.81 -33.95 -9.46
N SER A 235 -11.88 -33.60 -10.18
CA SER A 235 -12.09 -32.27 -10.74
C SER A 235 -12.10 -31.19 -9.65
N ASP A 236 -12.82 -31.43 -8.56
CA ASP A 236 -12.86 -30.52 -7.42
C ASP A 236 -11.48 -30.31 -6.78
N HIS A 237 -10.80 -31.38 -6.42
CA HIS A 237 -9.50 -31.28 -5.78
C HIS A 237 -8.46 -30.64 -6.71
N TYR A 238 -8.49 -30.98 -8.00
CA TYR A 238 -7.59 -30.38 -8.97
C TYR A 238 -7.89 -28.90 -9.18
N THR A 239 -9.17 -28.49 -9.21
CA THR A 239 -9.57 -27.07 -9.30
C THR A 239 -9.04 -26.28 -8.10
N GLN A 240 -9.11 -26.85 -6.89
CA GLN A 240 -8.56 -26.25 -5.68
C GLN A 240 -7.03 -26.08 -5.74
N VAL A 241 -6.31 -27.11 -6.17
CA VAL A 241 -4.84 -27.05 -6.34
C VAL A 241 -4.48 -26.02 -7.42
N LEU A 242 -5.17 -26.04 -8.55
CA LEU A 242 -4.97 -25.12 -9.65
C LEU A 242 -5.25 -23.68 -9.24
N HIS A 243 -6.29 -23.44 -8.45
CA HIS A 243 -6.61 -22.11 -7.94
C HIS A 243 -5.47 -21.59 -7.06
N CYS A 244 -4.95 -22.41 -6.15
CA CYS A 244 -3.77 -22.04 -5.35
C CYS A 244 -2.55 -21.72 -6.24
N GLN A 245 -2.30 -22.53 -7.28
CA GLN A 245 -1.16 -22.31 -8.19
C GLN A 245 -1.30 -21.04 -9.03
N HIS A 246 -2.51 -20.74 -9.49
CA HIS A 246 -2.84 -19.53 -10.25
C HIS A 246 -2.68 -18.28 -9.39
N GLU A 247 -3.04 -18.37 -8.11
CA GLU A 247 -2.91 -17.29 -7.12
C GLU A 247 -1.47 -17.00 -6.68
N CYS A 248 -0.48 -17.82 -7.07
CA CYS A 248 0.93 -17.54 -6.77
C CYS A 248 1.39 -16.19 -7.31
N VAL A 249 0.83 -15.70 -8.44
CA VAL A 249 1.14 -14.36 -8.96
C VAL A 249 0.84 -13.26 -7.93
N ARG A 250 -0.29 -13.38 -7.22
CA ARG A 250 -0.68 -12.45 -6.16
C ARG A 250 0.16 -12.65 -4.92
N ASP A 251 0.33 -13.88 -4.44
CA ASP A 251 1.13 -14.16 -3.23
C ASP A 251 2.57 -13.67 -3.36
N LEU A 252 3.21 -13.83 -4.53
CA LEU A 252 4.55 -13.32 -4.78
C LEU A 252 4.59 -11.80 -4.86
N ALA A 253 3.56 -11.16 -5.41
CA ALA A 253 3.47 -9.71 -5.44
C ALA A 253 3.14 -9.09 -4.07
N THR A 254 2.54 -9.84 -3.14
CA THR A 254 2.19 -9.37 -1.79
C THR A 254 3.38 -9.48 -0.83
N ARG A 255 3.68 -8.39 -0.13
CA ARG A 255 4.71 -8.39 0.91
C ARG A 255 4.21 -9.12 2.17
N PRO A 256 5.09 -9.75 2.95
CA PRO A 256 4.72 -10.40 4.22
C PRO A 256 3.86 -9.49 5.12
N GLY A 257 2.63 -9.94 5.39
CA GLY A 257 1.60 -9.29 6.23
C GLY A 257 0.98 -8.00 5.68
N ARG A 258 1.14 -7.74 4.38
CA ARG A 258 0.23 -6.88 3.61
C ARG A 258 -0.92 -7.70 3.03
N LEU A 259 -2.03 -7.05 2.69
CA LEU A 259 -3.19 -7.71 2.06
C LEU A 259 -3.15 -7.55 0.53
N SER A 260 -2.77 -6.37 0.08
CA SER A 260 -2.71 -6.01 -1.32
C SER A 260 -1.34 -6.33 -1.94
N PRO A 261 -1.31 -6.88 -3.16
CA PRO A 261 -0.08 -7.06 -3.92
C PRO A 261 0.50 -5.72 -4.38
N VAL A 262 1.81 -5.68 -4.66
CA VAL A 262 2.41 -4.62 -5.49
C VAL A 262 1.71 -4.64 -6.85
N GLU A 263 1.15 -3.52 -7.28
CA GLU A 263 0.51 -3.43 -8.59
C GLU A 263 1.53 -3.71 -9.68
N ASN A 264 1.11 -4.47 -10.69
CA ASN A 264 1.91 -4.73 -11.89
C ASN A 264 3.30 -5.35 -11.61
N TYR A 265 3.48 -6.04 -10.47
CA TYR A 265 4.80 -6.40 -9.94
C TYR A 265 5.74 -7.10 -10.93
N LEU A 266 5.31 -8.20 -11.57
CA LEU A 266 6.15 -8.93 -12.51
C LEU A 266 6.44 -8.09 -13.78
N PRO A 267 5.44 -7.48 -14.46
CA PRO A 267 5.72 -6.60 -15.60
C PRO A 267 6.63 -5.41 -15.25
N LEU A 268 6.49 -4.86 -14.04
CA LEU A 268 7.26 -3.71 -13.57
C LEU A 268 8.77 -3.98 -13.56
N HIS A 269 9.21 -5.22 -13.34
CA HIS A 269 10.63 -5.59 -13.49
C HIS A 269 11.13 -5.31 -14.91
N TYR A 270 10.33 -5.64 -15.93
CA TYR A 270 10.71 -5.42 -17.32
C TYR A 270 10.69 -3.94 -17.70
N ASP A 271 9.80 -3.14 -17.11
CA ASP A 271 9.79 -1.68 -17.31
C ASP A 271 11.03 -1.00 -16.69
N TYR A 272 11.41 -1.38 -15.47
CA TYR A 272 12.66 -0.91 -14.88
C TYR A 272 13.89 -1.37 -15.69
N LEU A 273 13.94 -2.65 -16.07
CA LEU A 273 15.05 -3.22 -16.82
C LEU A 273 15.20 -2.60 -18.20
N GLN A 274 14.12 -2.39 -18.96
CA GLN A 274 14.25 -1.84 -20.31
C GLN A 274 14.93 -0.47 -20.27
N PHE A 275 14.54 0.38 -19.32
CA PHE A 275 15.13 1.70 -19.21
C PHE A 275 16.55 1.66 -18.68
N ALA A 276 16.80 0.86 -17.63
CA ALA A 276 18.13 0.75 -17.05
C ALA A 276 19.14 0.18 -18.07
N TYR A 277 18.70 -0.76 -18.92
CA TYR A 277 19.50 -1.26 -20.04
C TYR A 277 19.75 -0.19 -21.11
N PHE A 278 18.74 0.61 -21.45
CA PHE A 278 18.90 1.72 -22.39
C PHE A 278 19.93 2.73 -21.89
N GLN A 279 19.84 3.15 -20.62
CA GLN A 279 20.82 4.08 -20.02
C GLN A 279 22.23 3.49 -19.94
N ALA A 280 22.34 2.16 -19.82
CA ALA A 280 23.62 1.45 -19.90
C ALA A 280 24.11 1.20 -21.35
N GLY A 281 23.41 1.70 -22.37
CA GLY A 281 23.74 1.54 -23.78
C GLY A 281 23.52 0.12 -24.34
N ARG A 282 22.73 -0.72 -23.65
CA ARG A 282 22.47 -2.12 -24.01
C ARG A 282 21.10 -2.27 -24.70
N ASN A 283 20.95 -1.64 -25.86
CA ASN A 283 19.68 -1.52 -26.58
C ASN A 283 19.03 -2.86 -26.95
N GLU A 284 19.83 -3.89 -27.25
CA GLU A 284 19.32 -5.24 -27.55
C GLU A 284 18.54 -5.83 -26.37
N LYS A 285 19.06 -5.66 -25.15
CA LYS A 285 18.40 -6.09 -23.92
C LYS A 285 17.23 -5.20 -23.54
N ALA A 286 17.33 -3.90 -23.83
CA ALA A 286 16.22 -2.97 -23.64
C ALA A 286 15.01 -3.36 -24.52
N LEU A 287 15.26 -3.69 -25.80
CA LEU A 287 14.23 -4.19 -26.72
C LEU A 287 13.60 -5.50 -26.23
N GLU A 288 14.41 -6.47 -25.79
CA GLU A 288 13.92 -7.73 -25.22
C GLU A 288 12.99 -7.48 -24.02
N CYS A 289 13.35 -6.59 -23.10
CA CYS A 289 12.52 -6.24 -21.95
C CYS A 289 11.24 -5.49 -22.36
N ALA A 290 11.32 -4.54 -23.32
CA ALA A 290 10.15 -3.82 -23.81
C ALA A 290 9.14 -4.76 -24.49
N LEU A 291 9.61 -5.67 -25.34
CA LEU A 291 8.78 -6.72 -25.94
C LEU A 291 8.16 -7.63 -24.87
N THR A 292 8.91 -7.94 -23.81
CA THR A 292 8.43 -8.77 -22.71
C THR A 292 7.31 -8.08 -21.92
N TYR A 293 7.44 -6.78 -21.64
CA TYR A 293 6.40 -5.99 -20.98
C TYR A 293 5.10 -5.99 -21.79
N LEU A 294 5.20 -5.82 -23.11
CA LEU A 294 4.04 -5.83 -24.02
C LEU A 294 3.31 -7.18 -24.10
N LEU A 295 3.88 -8.28 -23.59
CA LEU A 295 3.14 -9.54 -23.45
C LEU A 295 2.06 -9.46 -22.35
N PHE A 296 2.25 -8.60 -21.35
CA PHE A 296 1.30 -8.39 -20.25
C PHE A 296 0.33 -7.24 -20.53
N HIS A 297 0.79 -6.22 -21.26
CA HIS A 297 0.04 -5.00 -21.58
C HIS A 297 -0.03 -4.79 -23.09
N GLU A 298 -0.92 -5.51 -23.75
CA GLU A 298 -1.12 -5.38 -25.20
C GLU A 298 -1.60 -3.96 -25.54
N GLY A 299 -0.85 -3.26 -26.40
CA GLY A 299 -1.24 -1.92 -26.90
C GLY A 299 -0.88 -0.74 -25.99
N GLU A 300 -0.03 -0.94 -24.97
CA GLU A 300 0.45 0.16 -24.12
C GLU A 300 1.32 1.14 -24.94
N GLU A 301 0.88 2.40 -25.06
CA GLU A 301 1.43 3.40 -26.00
C GLU A 301 2.92 3.68 -25.73
N PHE A 302 3.28 4.01 -24.48
CA PHE A 302 4.66 4.41 -24.15
C PHE A 302 5.67 3.28 -24.38
N MET A 303 5.29 2.03 -24.10
CA MET A 303 6.20 0.90 -24.28
C MET A 303 6.29 0.51 -25.76
N THR A 304 5.21 0.68 -26.52
CA THR A 304 5.21 0.51 -27.98
C THR A 304 6.17 1.50 -28.64
N GLU A 305 6.14 2.77 -28.25
CA GLU A 305 7.07 3.79 -28.73
C GLU A 305 8.54 3.44 -28.40
N ASN A 306 8.83 3.03 -27.17
CA ASN A 306 10.18 2.63 -26.76
C ASN A 306 10.69 1.43 -27.58
N MET A 307 9.83 0.42 -27.80
CA MET A 307 10.15 -0.75 -28.61
C MET A 307 10.44 -0.36 -30.07
N GLU A 308 9.64 0.53 -30.66
CA GLU A 308 9.87 1.03 -32.02
C GLU A 308 11.20 1.78 -32.13
N TYR A 309 11.51 2.64 -31.17
CA TYR A 309 12.79 3.32 -31.09
C TYR A 309 13.96 2.32 -31.03
N TYR A 310 13.90 1.30 -30.17
CA TYR A 310 14.97 0.31 -30.07
C TYR A 310 15.12 -0.50 -31.37
N ARG A 311 14.02 -0.84 -32.05
CA ARG A 311 14.05 -1.52 -33.36
C ARG A 311 14.72 -0.68 -34.43
N GLU A 312 14.44 0.62 -34.46
CA GLU A 312 15.05 1.55 -35.41
C GLU A 312 16.56 1.64 -35.19
N VAL A 313 16.98 1.79 -33.92
CA VAL A 313 18.40 1.88 -33.55
C VAL A 313 19.17 0.60 -33.87
N LEU A 314 18.55 -0.56 -33.72
CA LEU A 314 19.18 -1.87 -33.96
C LEU A 314 19.10 -2.33 -35.42
N GLY A 315 18.10 -1.86 -36.18
CA GLY A 315 17.86 -2.28 -37.56
C GLY A 315 17.32 -3.70 -37.72
N HIS A 316 16.90 -4.34 -36.62
CA HIS A 316 16.26 -5.65 -36.61
C HIS A 316 15.28 -5.76 -35.44
N ASP A 317 14.41 -6.77 -35.48
CA ASP A 317 13.48 -7.06 -34.39
C ASP A 317 14.14 -7.94 -33.30
N GLY A 318 13.54 -7.92 -32.11
CA GLY A 318 13.90 -8.76 -30.98
C GLY A 318 12.88 -9.88 -30.76
N GLN A 319 13.05 -10.62 -29.67
CA GLN A 319 12.03 -11.53 -29.15
C GLN A 319 11.85 -11.23 -27.66
N PRO A 320 10.65 -11.41 -27.10
CA PRO A 320 10.47 -11.33 -25.66
C PRO A 320 11.21 -12.47 -24.94
N ARG A 321 11.38 -12.34 -23.63
CA ARG A 321 12.05 -13.37 -22.81
C ARG A 321 11.22 -14.64 -22.76
N LYS A 322 11.90 -15.77 -22.99
CA LYS A 322 11.27 -17.10 -23.06
C LYS A 322 10.59 -17.49 -21.76
N GLU A 323 11.17 -17.10 -20.62
CA GLU A 323 10.63 -17.37 -19.28
C GLU A 323 9.27 -16.71 -19.10
N ALA A 324 9.13 -15.45 -19.52
CA ALA A 324 7.87 -14.70 -19.45
C ALA A 324 6.83 -15.25 -20.43
N GLU A 325 7.24 -15.62 -21.65
CA GLU A 325 6.35 -16.28 -22.62
C GLU A 325 5.79 -17.61 -22.08
N GLN A 326 6.66 -18.43 -21.47
CA GLN A 326 6.27 -19.70 -20.86
C GLN A 326 5.34 -19.48 -19.67
N TYR A 327 5.65 -18.50 -18.82
CA TYR A 327 4.83 -18.10 -17.69
C TYR A 327 3.42 -17.71 -18.14
N LEU A 328 3.30 -16.78 -19.09
CA LEU A 328 2.01 -16.30 -19.58
C LEU A 328 1.22 -17.37 -20.32
N ARG A 329 1.89 -18.23 -21.10
CA ARG A 329 1.24 -19.37 -21.76
C ARG A 329 0.63 -20.31 -20.73
N ARG A 330 1.38 -20.63 -19.67
CA ARG A 330 0.89 -21.45 -18.56
C ARG A 330 -0.28 -20.76 -17.86
N HIS A 331 -0.12 -19.49 -17.45
CA HIS A 331 -1.14 -18.72 -16.75
C HIS A 331 -2.48 -18.67 -17.53
N LYS A 332 -2.43 -18.42 -18.85
CA LYS A 332 -3.62 -18.45 -19.71
C LYS A 332 -4.29 -19.84 -19.75
N GLN A 333 -3.50 -20.90 -19.84
CA GLN A 333 -4.03 -22.27 -19.81
C GLN A 333 -4.66 -22.64 -18.46
N GLU A 334 -4.09 -22.15 -17.36
CA GLU A 334 -4.61 -22.38 -16.01
C GLU A 334 -5.94 -21.65 -15.81
N LEU A 335 -6.07 -20.42 -16.28
CA LEU A 335 -7.32 -19.68 -16.30
C LEU A 335 -8.43 -20.43 -17.06
N ASP A 336 -8.14 -20.90 -18.27
CA ASP A 336 -9.10 -21.67 -19.07
C ASP A 336 -9.61 -22.91 -18.31
N LEU A 337 -8.70 -23.62 -17.65
CA LEU A 337 -9.04 -24.80 -16.83
C LEU A 337 -9.81 -24.44 -15.56
N LEU A 338 -9.48 -23.31 -14.91
CA LEU A 338 -10.19 -22.82 -13.72
C LEU A 338 -11.63 -22.45 -14.03
N LEU A 339 -11.88 -21.78 -15.17
CA LEU A 339 -13.23 -21.44 -15.60
C LEU A 339 -14.09 -22.69 -15.79
N ILE A 340 -13.54 -23.75 -16.38
CA ILE A 340 -14.21 -25.05 -16.54
C ILE A 340 -14.44 -25.70 -15.16
N GLY A 341 -13.41 -25.79 -14.33
CA GLY A 341 -13.47 -26.40 -13.00
C GLY A 341 -14.51 -25.74 -12.10
N SER A 342 -14.50 -24.40 -12.05
CA SER A 342 -15.39 -23.60 -11.21
C SER A 342 -16.85 -23.67 -11.69
N SER A 343 -17.06 -23.71 -13.02
CA SER A 343 -18.39 -23.97 -13.59
C SER A 343 -18.95 -25.32 -13.17
N ASN A 344 -18.13 -26.38 -13.06
CA ASN A 344 -18.58 -27.69 -12.58
C ASN A 344 -18.97 -27.67 -11.09
N LEU A 345 -18.39 -26.75 -10.32
CA LEU A 345 -18.67 -26.55 -8.90
C LEU A 345 -19.87 -25.62 -8.66
N GLY A 346 -20.40 -24.97 -9.71
CA GLY A 346 -21.49 -24.00 -9.58
C GLY A 346 -21.08 -22.69 -8.92
N VAL A 347 -19.78 -22.40 -8.85
CA VAL A 347 -19.21 -21.17 -8.28
C VAL A 347 -18.53 -20.40 -9.41
N PRO A 348 -18.92 -19.16 -9.73
CA PRO A 348 -18.21 -18.38 -10.73
C PRO A 348 -16.81 -18.02 -10.22
N TYR A 349 -15.80 -18.27 -11.04
CA TYR A 349 -14.45 -17.77 -10.81
C TYR A 349 -14.26 -16.43 -11.52
N ILE A 350 -13.75 -15.45 -10.78
CA ILE A 350 -13.37 -14.15 -11.31
C ILE A 350 -11.88 -14.01 -11.03
N GLU A 351 -11.10 -13.88 -12.10
CA GLU A 351 -9.67 -13.66 -11.99
C GLU A 351 -9.38 -12.27 -11.38
N GLY A 352 -8.37 -12.18 -10.51
CA GLY A 352 -7.89 -10.90 -10.03
C GLY A 352 -7.21 -10.09 -11.14
N HIS A 353 -7.30 -8.76 -11.05
CA HIS A 353 -6.53 -7.87 -11.94
C HIS A 353 -5.07 -7.81 -11.51
N TYR A 354 -4.26 -8.82 -11.88
CA TYR A 354 -2.85 -8.89 -11.47
C TYR A 354 -1.92 -7.95 -12.25
N TRP A 355 -2.35 -7.52 -13.45
CA TRP A 355 -1.57 -6.67 -14.36
C TRP A 355 -2.39 -5.43 -14.76
N SER A 356 -2.67 -4.55 -13.80
CA SER A 356 -3.30 -3.24 -14.10
C SER A 356 -2.28 -2.28 -14.73
N SER A 357 -2.68 -1.54 -15.76
CA SER A 357 -1.84 -0.50 -16.39
C SER A 357 -1.69 0.76 -15.52
N SER A 358 -2.45 0.86 -14.42
CA SER A 358 -2.39 1.98 -13.46
C SER A 358 -1.11 2.01 -12.62
N GLY A 359 -0.37 0.90 -12.53
CA GLY A 359 0.85 0.77 -11.72
C GLY A 359 2.17 0.92 -12.50
N GLY A 360 2.16 1.67 -13.60
CA GLY A 360 3.39 2.00 -14.34
C GLY A 360 4.31 2.94 -13.53
N ARG A 361 5.60 3.00 -13.88
CA ARG A 361 6.53 3.95 -13.25
C ARG A 361 6.03 5.40 -13.35
N GLU A 362 5.96 6.08 -12.20
CA GLU A 362 5.73 7.53 -12.09
C GLU A 362 7.06 8.29 -11.99
N ASP A 363 7.83 8.40 -13.08
CA ASP A 363 9.01 9.27 -13.06
C ASP A 363 9.23 10.07 -14.36
N ALA A 364 9.84 11.25 -14.19
CA ALA A 364 10.15 12.22 -15.24
C ALA A 364 11.19 11.75 -16.27
N ASN A 365 11.70 10.51 -16.13
CA ASN A 365 12.72 9.92 -16.98
C ASN A 365 12.15 9.07 -18.11
N ARG A 366 10.85 9.17 -18.45
CA ARG A 366 10.35 8.56 -19.70
C ARG A 366 11.19 9.04 -20.88
N ILE A 367 11.64 8.11 -21.72
CA ILE A 367 12.39 8.43 -22.94
C ILE A 367 11.50 9.37 -23.76
N PRO A 368 11.94 10.60 -24.07
CA PRO A 368 11.13 11.52 -24.84
C PRO A 368 10.90 10.93 -26.24
N SER A 369 9.63 10.78 -26.61
CA SER A 369 9.19 10.51 -27.98
C SER A 369 9.81 11.58 -28.89
N GLY A 370 10.70 11.14 -29.80
CA GLY A 370 11.49 12.00 -30.65
C GLY A 370 11.14 11.81 -32.12
N THR A 371 10.30 12.68 -32.65
CA THR A 371 10.48 13.21 -34.02
C THR A 371 11.07 14.61 -33.80
N ASP A 372 12.22 15.04 -34.32
CA ASP A 372 12.78 14.92 -35.67
C ASP A 372 14.33 15.00 -35.61
N GLY A 373 15.01 14.30 -36.53
CA GLY A 373 16.47 14.12 -36.47
C GLY A 373 17.33 15.38 -36.58
N TRP A 374 18.28 15.50 -35.64
CA TRP A 374 19.70 15.79 -35.88
C TRP A 374 20.51 15.53 -34.60
N MET A 375 21.63 14.80 -34.72
CA MET A 375 22.58 14.56 -33.63
C MET A 375 23.24 15.88 -33.20
N ASP A 376 23.14 16.20 -31.92
CA ASP A 376 24.30 16.61 -31.12
C ASP A 376 24.03 16.34 -29.63
N TYR A 377 24.94 15.58 -29.03
CA TYR A 377 24.99 15.32 -27.59
C TYR A 377 25.31 16.65 -26.88
N VAL A 378 24.41 17.18 -26.05
CA VAL A 378 24.70 18.33 -25.17
C VAL A 378 24.25 18.03 -23.73
N PRO A 379 25.16 18.11 -22.73
CA PRO A 379 24.85 17.84 -21.34
C PRO A 379 24.09 19.00 -20.67
N ILE A 380 23.30 18.65 -19.65
CA ILE A 380 22.66 19.45 -18.59
C ILE A 380 22.91 20.96 -18.67
N SER A 381 21.86 21.73 -18.99
CA SER A 381 21.42 22.98 -18.33
C SER A 381 20.65 23.89 -19.28
N ALA A 382 19.67 24.59 -18.70
CA ALA A 382 18.99 25.76 -19.24
C ALA A 382 18.08 25.56 -20.47
N LYS A 383 16.78 25.75 -20.19
CA LYS A 383 15.71 26.19 -21.09
C LYS A 383 16.24 26.97 -22.31
N ARG A 384 15.74 26.62 -23.50
CA ARG A 384 15.52 27.65 -24.52
C ARG A 384 14.29 27.37 -25.40
N ASN A 385 13.41 28.35 -25.34
CA ASN A 385 12.16 28.51 -26.07
C ASN A 385 12.35 28.35 -27.58
N VAL A 386 11.50 27.56 -28.21
CA VAL A 386 11.04 27.82 -29.59
C VAL A 386 9.51 27.78 -29.61
N THR A 387 8.99 28.84 -30.20
CA THR A 387 7.63 29.35 -30.29
C THR A 387 6.57 28.35 -30.79
N MET A 388 5.69 27.92 -29.89
CA MET A 388 4.27 27.68 -30.19
C MET A 388 3.45 28.68 -29.39
N SER A 389 3.25 29.85 -29.99
CA SER A 389 2.38 30.88 -29.44
C SER A 389 0.93 30.38 -29.39
N VAL A 390 0.30 30.55 -28.22
CA VAL A 390 -1.16 30.59 -27.93
C VAL A 390 -1.79 29.42 -27.15
N LEU A 391 -1.05 28.48 -26.54
CA LEU A 391 -1.69 27.53 -25.59
C LEU A 391 -0.82 27.14 -24.38
N HIS A 392 -0.14 28.12 -23.79
CA HIS A 392 0.71 27.90 -22.61
C HIS A 392 0.42 28.97 -21.55
N GLU A 393 -0.79 28.96 -20.99
CA GLU A 393 -1.12 29.90 -19.90
C GLU A 393 -2.09 29.43 -18.80
N LEU A 394 -2.51 28.15 -18.73
CA LEU A 394 -3.33 27.68 -17.59
C LEU A 394 -2.88 26.30 -17.09
N ILE A 395 -1.95 26.28 -16.13
CA ILE A 395 -1.59 25.12 -15.30
C ILE A 395 -2.65 24.98 -14.18
N GLY A 396 -3.92 24.90 -14.58
CA GLY A 396 -5.09 24.90 -13.70
C GLY A 396 -6.36 25.35 -14.43
N GLY A 397 -7.52 24.79 -14.06
CA GLY A 397 -8.82 25.15 -14.61
C GLY A 397 -9.34 26.52 -14.15
N PRO A 398 -10.52 26.94 -14.65
CA PRO A 398 -11.05 28.27 -14.40
C PRO A 398 -11.41 28.50 -12.92
N LEU A 399 -11.21 29.73 -12.45
CA LEU A 399 -11.68 30.17 -11.13
C LEU A 399 -13.15 30.60 -11.23
N LEU A 400 -14.04 29.86 -10.56
CA LEU A 400 -15.49 30.10 -10.61
C LEU A 400 -15.95 31.37 -9.89
N TYR A 401 -15.12 31.92 -9.01
CA TYR A 401 -15.49 33.00 -8.11
C TYR A 401 -14.48 34.15 -8.26
N GLU A 402 -14.96 35.36 -8.59
CA GLU A 402 -14.11 36.53 -8.86
C GLU A 402 -13.23 36.92 -7.67
N ASN A 403 -13.67 36.64 -6.44
CA ASN A 403 -12.97 37.00 -5.22
C ASN A 403 -11.93 35.96 -4.77
N VAL A 404 -11.88 34.79 -5.40
CA VAL A 404 -10.91 33.73 -5.05
C VAL A 404 -9.63 33.95 -5.84
N ARG A 405 -8.49 33.95 -5.14
CA ARG A 405 -7.18 34.18 -5.76
C ARG A 405 -6.33 32.91 -5.74
N LEU A 406 -5.86 32.49 -6.92
CA LEU A 406 -4.80 31.49 -7.04
C LEU A 406 -3.47 32.08 -6.55
N VAL A 407 -2.86 31.44 -5.55
CA VAL A 407 -1.61 31.90 -4.91
C VAL A 407 -0.43 31.10 -5.42
N GLN A 408 -0.57 29.77 -5.43
CA GLN A 408 0.45 28.82 -5.84
C GLN A 408 -0.21 27.65 -6.57
N ASN A 409 0.38 27.23 -7.68
CA ASN A 409 0.03 26.03 -8.44
C ASN A 409 1.01 24.88 -8.14
N SER A 410 0.79 23.73 -8.77
CA SER A 410 1.61 22.51 -8.66
C SER A 410 3.12 22.79 -8.76
N ASP A 411 3.56 23.52 -9.79
CA ASP A 411 4.96 23.85 -10.01
C ASP A 411 5.57 24.63 -8.83
N THR A 412 4.84 25.63 -8.34
CA THR A 412 5.32 26.44 -7.20
C THR A 412 5.25 25.73 -5.85
N LEU A 413 4.48 24.63 -5.76
CA LEU A 413 4.38 23.76 -4.58
C LEU A 413 5.26 22.50 -4.69
N ASN A 414 6.16 22.44 -5.69
CA ASN A 414 7.09 21.34 -5.94
C ASN A 414 6.39 19.97 -5.89
N GLY A 415 5.30 19.80 -6.64
CA GLY A 415 4.60 18.52 -6.74
C GLY A 415 3.48 18.55 -7.76
N ASN A 416 2.76 17.43 -7.90
CA ASN A 416 1.70 17.27 -8.89
C ASN A 416 0.31 17.41 -8.26
N GLN A 417 -0.62 17.99 -9.01
CA GLN A 417 -2.01 18.17 -8.59
C GLN A 417 -2.15 18.85 -7.20
N ARG A 418 -1.37 19.92 -6.96
CA ARG A 418 -1.44 20.73 -5.73
C ARG A 418 -1.86 22.15 -6.06
N VAL A 419 -2.61 22.78 -5.17
CA VAL A 419 -3.01 24.17 -5.33
C VAL A 419 -3.21 24.88 -3.99
N LEU A 420 -2.89 26.18 -4.00
CA LEU A 420 -3.16 27.07 -2.90
C LEU A 420 -4.00 28.26 -3.35
N PHE A 421 -5.13 28.46 -2.69
CA PHE A 421 -6.01 29.61 -2.88
C PHE A 421 -6.02 30.50 -1.64
N ASP A 422 -6.24 31.78 -1.86
CA ASP A 422 -6.58 32.76 -0.84
C ASP A 422 -7.99 33.32 -1.10
N ASP A 423 -8.56 33.91 -0.05
CA ASP A 423 -9.81 34.66 -0.12
C ASP A 423 -11.03 33.79 -0.53
N VAL A 424 -10.97 32.49 -0.23
CA VAL A 424 -12.07 31.53 -0.44
C VAL A 424 -13.29 31.88 0.40
N ILE A 425 -13.07 32.39 1.61
CA ILE A 425 -14.08 32.97 2.50
C ILE A 425 -13.56 34.29 3.06
N THR A 426 -14.48 35.14 3.49
CA THR A 426 -14.21 36.45 4.08
C THR A 426 -13.78 36.35 5.55
N GLU A 427 -13.16 37.41 6.07
CA GLU A 427 -12.78 37.50 7.49
C GLU A 427 -13.99 37.37 8.44
N ASP A 428 -15.15 37.92 8.05
CA ASP A 428 -16.39 37.80 8.82
C ASP A 428 -16.87 36.34 8.86
N GLU A 429 -16.84 35.63 7.72
CA GLU A 429 -17.20 34.21 7.64
C GLU A 429 -16.23 33.32 8.44
N CYS A 430 -14.93 33.62 8.42
CA CYS A 430 -13.93 32.97 9.27
C CYS A 430 -14.25 33.15 10.75
N SER A 431 -14.56 34.37 11.18
CA SER A 431 -14.91 34.68 12.56
C SER A 431 -16.18 33.93 13.00
N GLU A 432 -17.21 33.92 12.16
CA GLU A 432 -18.45 33.17 12.41
C GLU A 432 -18.22 31.67 12.53
N LEU A 433 -17.43 31.07 11.63
CA LEU A 433 -17.11 29.63 11.68
C LEU A 433 -16.20 29.27 12.86
N LYS A 434 -15.26 30.14 13.24
CA LYS A 434 -14.44 29.97 14.44
C LYS A 434 -15.29 30.01 15.71
N HIS A 435 -16.24 30.95 15.80
CA HIS A 435 -17.18 31.03 16.92
C HIS A 435 -18.12 29.82 16.97
N LEU A 436 -18.61 29.37 15.80
CA LEU A 436 -19.37 28.12 15.68
C LEU A 436 -18.57 26.95 16.25
N ALA A 437 -17.30 26.80 15.83
CA ALA A 437 -16.41 25.73 16.29
C ALA A 437 -16.32 25.67 17.82
N HIS A 438 -16.08 26.81 18.49
CA HIS A 438 -16.00 26.88 19.96
C HIS A 438 -17.25 26.34 20.68
N THR A 439 -18.42 26.37 20.04
CA THR A 439 -19.69 25.95 20.65
C THR A 439 -20.06 24.50 20.32
N VAL A 440 -19.71 24.03 19.12
CA VAL A 440 -20.21 22.74 18.58
C VAL A 440 -19.19 21.61 18.59
N THR A 441 -17.90 21.93 18.68
CA THR A 441 -16.84 20.91 18.62
C THR A 441 -16.81 20.08 19.89
N ALA A 442 -16.65 18.77 19.75
CA ALA A 442 -16.43 17.85 20.86
C ALA A 442 -14.98 17.38 20.87
N ALA A 443 -14.40 17.21 22.07
CA ALA A 443 -13.04 16.71 22.21
C ALA A 443 -12.95 15.26 21.72
N GLY A 444 -11.98 14.98 20.84
CA GLY A 444 -11.80 13.65 20.24
C GLY A 444 -12.93 13.18 19.31
N ASP A 445 -13.73 14.10 18.77
CA ASP A 445 -14.71 13.82 17.70
C ASP A 445 -13.99 13.18 16.50
N GLY A 446 -14.52 12.07 15.96
CA GLY A 446 -13.82 11.24 14.96
C GLY A 446 -12.71 10.31 15.51
N TYR A 447 -12.35 10.39 16.80
CA TYR A 447 -11.28 9.60 17.44
C TYR A 447 -11.73 8.86 18.71
N LYS A 448 -12.97 8.37 18.75
CA LYS A 448 -13.54 7.63 19.90
C LYS A 448 -13.42 8.41 21.23
N GLY A 449 -13.42 9.75 21.18
CA GLY A 449 -13.29 10.61 22.35
C GLY A 449 -11.86 10.82 22.87
N LYS A 450 -10.83 10.33 22.17
CA LYS A 450 -9.43 10.58 22.53
C LYS A 450 -9.10 12.05 22.31
N MET A 451 -8.92 12.81 23.39
CA MET A 451 -8.67 14.26 23.35
C MET A 451 -7.37 14.65 22.64
N SER A 452 -6.38 13.77 22.65
CA SER A 452 -5.04 13.99 22.11
C SER A 452 -4.65 12.79 21.23
N PRO A 453 -5.26 12.65 20.04
CA PRO A 453 -5.16 11.42 19.24
C PRO A 453 -3.75 11.17 18.70
N HIS A 454 -3.05 12.25 18.32
CA HIS A 454 -1.76 12.21 17.61
C HIS A 454 -0.56 12.64 18.45
N THR A 455 -0.74 13.60 19.36
CA THR A 455 0.30 14.08 20.27
C THR A 455 -0.32 14.46 21.60
N PRO A 456 0.29 14.10 22.75
CA PRO A 456 -0.25 14.44 24.08
C PRO A 456 -0.24 15.95 24.36
N ASN A 457 0.48 16.74 23.57
CA ASN A 457 0.71 18.16 23.80
C ASN A 457 -0.37 19.08 23.20
N GLU A 458 -1.34 18.51 22.49
CA GLU A 458 -2.41 19.25 21.82
C GLU A 458 -3.78 18.62 22.11
N LYS A 459 -4.79 19.48 22.22
CA LYS A 459 -6.20 19.08 22.31
C LYS A 459 -6.83 19.16 20.93
N PHE A 460 -7.45 18.06 20.50
CA PHE A 460 -8.20 17.95 19.25
C PHE A 460 -9.70 18.02 19.50
N GLU A 461 -10.40 18.89 18.76
CA GLU A 461 -11.85 19.06 18.83
C GLU A 461 -12.44 19.14 17.42
N GLY A 462 -13.63 18.56 17.24
CA GLY A 462 -14.24 18.47 15.91
C GLY A 462 -15.76 18.43 15.89
N ALA A 463 -16.35 18.76 14.74
CA ALA A 463 -17.78 18.63 14.48
C ALA A 463 -18.11 18.41 12.99
N THR A 464 -19.14 17.60 12.72
CA THR A 464 -19.68 17.36 11.37
C THR A 464 -20.75 18.38 10.99
N VAL A 465 -21.00 18.52 9.69
CA VAL A 465 -21.99 19.47 9.15
C VAL A 465 -23.39 19.19 9.70
N LEU A 466 -23.82 17.92 9.67
CA LEU A 466 -25.13 17.52 10.18
C LEU A 466 -25.31 17.85 11.66
N LYS A 467 -24.27 17.63 12.48
CA LYS A 467 -24.29 17.97 13.91
C LYS A 467 -24.50 19.48 14.12
N THR A 468 -23.81 20.32 13.36
CA THR A 468 -23.98 21.78 13.46
C THR A 468 -25.38 22.22 13.03
N LEU A 469 -25.95 21.64 11.97
CA LEU A 469 -27.31 21.94 11.51
C LEU A 469 -28.37 21.53 12.53
N LYS A 470 -28.22 20.34 13.15
CA LYS A 470 -29.08 19.90 14.27
C LYS A 470 -29.02 20.89 15.44
N TYR A 471 -27.83 21.33 15.82
CA TYR A 471 -27.67 22.33 16.89
C TYR A 471 -28.25 23.69 16.51
N GLY A 472 -28.23 24.04 15.22
CA GLY A 472 -28.92 25.19 14.67
C GLY A 472 -30.43 25.12 14.88
N TYR A 473 -31.06 23.97 14.55
CA TYR A 473 -32.49 23.74 14.79
C TYR A 473 -32.87 23.71 16.26
N GLU A 474 -32.03 23.14 17.10
CA GLU A 474 -32.23 23.12 18.56
C GLU A 474 -32.03 24.50 19.21
N GLY A 475 -31.60 25.51 18.45
CA GLY A 475 -31.34 26.86 18.94
C GLY A 475 -30.08 26.98 19.81
N ARG A 476 -29.19 25.97 19.77
CA ARG A 476 -27.91 26.00 20.51
C ARG A 476 -26.88 26.89 19.83
N VAL A 477 -26.98 27.04 18.52
CA VAL A 477 -26.16 27.95 17.70
C VAL A 477 -27.04 28.66 16.68
N PRO A 478 -26.63 29.83 16.15
CA PRO A 478 -27.37 30.48 15.08
C PRO A 478 -27.44 29.56 13.85
N LEU A 479 -28.66 29.31 13.35
CA LEU A 479 -28.87 28.48 12.16
C LEU A 479 -28.13 29.03 10.92
N LYS A 480 -27.98 30.36 10.84
CA LYS A 480 -27.19 31.02 9.80
C LYS A 480 -25.71 30.60 9.83
N SER A 481 -25.10 30.49 11.00
CA SER A 481 -23.70 30.06 11.15
C SER A 481 -23.56 28.56 10.81
N ALA A 482 -24.53 27.72 11.19
CA ALA A 482 -24.55 26.31 10.79
C ALA A 482 -24.71 26.12 9.26
N ARG A 483 -25.58 26.92 8.63
CA ARG A 483 -25.73 26.96 7.17
C ARG A 483 -24.46 27.45 6.47
N LEU A 484 -23.78 28.45 7.02
CA LEU A 484 -22.50 28.92 6.48
C LEU A 484 -21.45 27.80 6.38
N PHE A 485 -21.38 26.90 7.38
CA PHE A 485 -20.47 25.75 7.32
C PHE A 485 -20.80 24.80 6.15
N TYR A 486 -22.09 24.56 5.91
CA TYR A 486 -22.55 23.79 4.75
C TYR A 486 -22.19 24.48 3.43
N ASP A 487 -22.49 25.77 3.29
CA ASP A 487 -22.31 26.53 2.06
C ASP A 487 -20.82 26.67 1.69
N VAL A 488 -19.97 26.90 2.69
CA VAL A 488 -18.50 27.02 2.51
C VAL A 488 -17.88 25.69 2.08
N SER A 489 -18.36 24.56 2.58
CA SER A 489 -17.89 23.24 2.13
C SER A 489 -18.31 22.95 0.68
N GLU A 490 -19.51 23.33 0.24
CA GLU A 490 -19.90 23.28 -1.20
C GLU A 490 -19.04 24.20 -2.07
N LYS A 491 -18.77 25.42 -1.58
CA LYS A 491 -17.93 26.38 -2.30
C LYS A 491 -16.54 25.80 -2.56
N ALA A 492 -15.92 25.21 -1.55
CA ALA A 492 -14.63 24.54 -1.65
C ALA A 492 -14.66 23.39 -2.66
N ARG A 493 -15.67 22.50 -2.60
CA ARG A 493 -15.85 21.39 -3.55
C ARG A 493 -15.88 21.86 -5.01
N ARG A 494 -16.67 22.90 -5.30
CA ARG A 494 -16.78 23.48 -6.66
C ARG A 494 -15.46 24.09 -7.14
N ILE A 495 -14.69 24.70 -6.25
CA ILE A 495 -13.36 25.25 -6.60
C ILE A 495 -12.41 24.11 -6.99
N ILE A 496 -12.36 23.04 -6.20
CA ILE A 496 -11.50 21.87 -6.48
C ILE A 496 -11.90 21.20 -7.80
N GLU A 497 -13.20 20.95 -7.99
CA GLU A 497 -13.74 20.34 -9.23
C GLU A 497 -13.39 21.15 -10.49
N SER A 498 -13.54 22.48 -10.41
CA SER A 498 -13.22 23.39 -11.52
C SER A 498 -11.73 23.51 -11.79
N TYR A 499 -10.91 23.67 -10.74
CA TYR A 499 -9.48 23.88 -10.89
C TYR A 499 -8.76 22.62 -11.41
N PHE A 500 -9.14 21.43 -10.97
CA PHE A 500 -8.58 20.19 -11.49
C PHE A 500 -9.26 19.70 -12.76
N MET A 501 -10.22 20.45 -13.31
CA MET A 501 -10.94 20.15 -14.56
C MET A 501 -11.52 18.73 -14.56
N LEU A 502 -12.18 18.36 -13.46
CA LEU A 502 -12.70 17.00 -13.30
C LEU A 502 -13.89 16.78 -14.24
N ASN A 503 -13.89 15.65 -14.95
CA ASN A 503 -14.97 15.26 -15.87
C ASN A 503 -16.20 14.67 -15.15
N SER A 504 -16.10 14.46 -13.83
CA SER A 504 -17.13 13.89 -12.99
C SER A 504 -17.37 14.76 -11.76
N THR A 505 -18.60 14.69 -11.24
CA THR A 505 -18.98 15.40 -10.01
C THR A 505 -18.17 14.87 -8.85
N LEU A 506 -17.52 15.77 -8.13
CA LEU A 506 -16.79 15.43 -6.92
C LEU A 506 -17.77 15.30 -5.76
N HIS A 507 -17.74 14.19 -5.02
CA HIS A 507 -18.63 13.96 -3.87
C HIS A 507 -17.87 14.02 -2.53
N PHE A 508 -18.51 14.43 -1.43
CA PHE A 508 -17.88 14.36 -0.10
C PHE A 508 -17.77 12.92 0.36
N SER A 509 -16.57 12.51 0.73
CA SER A 509 -16.30 11.31 1.51
C SER A 509 -16.42 11.61 3.01
N TYR A 510 -15.98 12.79 3.45
CA TYR A 510 -16.11 13.24 4.84
C TYR A 510 -15.90 14.76 4.96
N THR A 511 -16.63 15.43 5.84
CA THR A 511 -16.49 16.87 6.10
C THR A 511 -16.34 17.15 7.58
N HIS A 512 -15.24 17.80 7.98
CA HIS A 512 -14.92 17.97 9.39
C HIS A 512 -14.45 19.39 9.71
N LEU A 513 -15.19 20.10 10.57
CA LEU A 513 -14.71 21.33 11.21
C LEU A 513 -13.82 20.93 12.38
N VAL A 514 -12.53 21.23 12.30
CA VAL A 514 -11.52 20.77 13.25
C VAL A 514 -10.74 21.92 13.86
N CYS A 515 -10.52 21.85 15.17
CA CYS A 515 -9.67 22.77 15.90
C CYS A 515 -8.63 22.01 16.73
N ARG A 516 -7.39 22.52 16.72
CA ARG A 516 -6.28 22.01 17.53
C ARG A 516 -5.73 23.10 18.41
N THR A 517 -5.62 22.82 19.70
CA THR A 517 -5.22 23.81 20.72
C THR A 517 -3.95 23.34 21.41
N ALA A 518 -2.94 24.21 21.48
CA ALA A 518 -1.72 23.93 22.24
C ALA A 518 -2.01 23.85 23.75
N ILE A 519 -1.57 22.78 24.41
CA ILE A 519 -1.72 22.64 25.86
C ILE A 519 -0.61 23.44 26.56
N SER A 520 -1.00 24.34 27.46
CA SER A 520 -0.08 25.19 28.20
C SER A 520 0.87 24.36 29.08
N GLY A 521 2.17 24.72 29.06
CA GLY A 521 3.19 24.04 29.87
C GLY A 521 3.77 22.75 29.27
N GLN A 522 3.38 22.40 28.04
CA GLN A 522 3.85 21.19 27.33
C GLN A 522 4.51 21.50 25.98
N GLN A 523 5.00 22.73 25.78
CA GLN A 523 5.41 23.23 24.45
C GLN A 523 6.93 23.47 24.30
N ASP A 524 7.71 23.29 25.36
CA ASP A 524 9.15 23.57 25.33
C ASP A 524 9.90 22.56 24.46
N HIS A 525 10.71 23.04 23.50
CA HIS A 525 11.60 22.26 22.63
C HIS A 525 10.93 21.15 21.80
N ARG A 526 9.66 21.33 21.40
CA ARG A 526 8.94 20.35 20.57
C ARG A 526 9.48 20.26 19.13
N ASN A 527 9.70 19.03 18.67
CA ASN A 527 10.04 18.69 17.29
C ASN A 527 9.07 17.67 16.66
N ASP A 528 7.97 17.35 17.36
CA ASP A 528 6.93 16.44 16.89
C ASP A 528 5.99 17.12 15.88
N LEU A 529 5.18 16.30 15.21
CA LEU A 529 4.14 16.75 14.30
C LEU A 529 2.79 16.81 15.04
N SER A 530 2.01 17.84 14.76
CA SER A 530 0.60 17.91 15.18
C SER A 530 -0.20 16.80 14.48
N HIS A 531 0.00 16.63 13.17
CA HIS A 531 -0.55 15.54 12.39
C HIS A 531 0.59 14.80 11.69
N PRO A 532 0.71 13.47 11.87
CA PRO A 532 1.76 12.70 11.21
C PRO A 532 1.67 12.82 9.69
N ILE A 533 2.80 12.58 9.02
CA ILE A 533 2.84 12.53 7.56
C ILE A 533 2.11 11.28 7.08
N HIS A 534 1.19 11.47 6.13
CA HIS A 534 0.36 10.42 5.58
C HIS A 534 -0.13 10.80 4.17
N ALA A 535 -0.72 9.83 3.48
CA ALA A 535 -1.57 10.05 2.31
C ALA A 535 -3.02 9.69 2.69
N ASP A 536 -3.99 10.32 2.04
CA ASP A 536 -5.40 10.23 2.46
C ASP A 536 -6.09 8.97 1.93
N ASN A 537 -5.58 8.35 0.86
CA ASN A 537 -6.18 7.18 0.21
C ASN A 537 -5.32 5.91 0.25
N CYS A 538 -4.19 5.92 0.93
CA CYS A 538 -3.30 4.76 1.00
C CYS A 538 -2.51 4.71 2.31
N LEU A 539 -1.99 3.53 2.63
CA LEU A 539 -1.01 3.35 3.69
C LEU A 539 0.37 3.70 3.13
N LEU A 540 0.91 4.84 3.55
CA LEU A 540 2.24 5.30 3.16
C LEU A 540 3.31 4.38 3.80
N ASP A 541 4.22 3.85 2.97
CA ASP A 541 5.40 3.09 3.38
C ASP A 541 6.67 3.84 2.96
N PRO A 542 7.23 4.67 3.86
CA PRO A 542 8.36 5.54 3.54
C PRO A 542 9.68 4.80 3.26
N GLU A 543 9.83 3.57 3.75
CA GLU A 543 11.08 2.83 3.58
C GLU A 543 11.19 2.20 2.20
N ALA A 544 10.03 1.94 1.61
CA ALA A 544 9.91 1.32 0.31
C ALA A 544 9.47 2.28 -0.79
N ASN A 545 9.19 3.55 -0.45
CA ASN A 545 8.61 4.56 -1.34
C ASN A 545 7.31 4.06 -2.01
N GLU A 546 6.44 3.42 -1.23
CA GLU A 546 5.19 2.83 -1.73
C GLU A 546 3.97 3.39 -0.99
N CYS A 547 2.82 3.33 -1.66
CA CYS A 547 1.55 3.86 -1.16
C CYS A 547 0.45 2.82 -1.40
N TRP A 548 0.13 2.05 -0.36
CA TRP A 548 -0.73 0.87 -0.49
C TRP A 548 -2.21 1.21 -0.37
N LYS A 549 -2.97 1.05 -1.45
CA LYS A 549 -4.43 1.23 -1.45
C LYS A 549 -5.12 0.00 -0.85
N GLU A 550 -5.08 -0.12 0.47
CA GLU A 550 -5.73 -1.20 1.22
C GLU A 550 -6.33 -0.72 2.54
N PRO A 551 -7.33 -1.42 3.11
CA PRO A 551 -7.82 -1.13 4.45
C PRO A 551 -6.68 -1.18 5.49
N PRO A 552 -6.66 -0.27 6.48
CA PRO A 552 -7.73 0.67 6.84
C PRO A 552 -7.70 2.01 6.10
N ALA A 553 -6.85 2.21 5.09
CA ALA A 553 -6.86 3.44 4.31
C ALA A 553 -8.20 3.61 3.56
N TYR A 554 -8.60 4.86 3.38
CA TYR A 554 -9.79 5.21 2.63
C TYR A 554 -9.48 5.26 1.13
N THR A 555 -9.29 4.09 0.52
CA THR A 555 -8.80 3.91 -0.86
C THR A 555 -9.60 4.59 -1.95
N TYR A 556 -10.84 4.95 -1.63
CA TYR A 556 -11.79 5.65 -2.49
C TYR A 556 -11.68 7.17 -2.44
N ARG A 557 -10.78 7.76 -1.64
CA ARG A 557 -10.55 9.21 -1.64
C ARG A 557 -9.69 9.61 -2.83
N ASP A 558 -10.15 10.60 -3.59
CA ASP A 558 -9.47 11.06 -4.80
C ASP A 558 -8.84 12.44 -4.61
N TYR A 559 -9.54 13.33 -3.88
CA TYR A 559 -9.07 14.70 -3.61
C TYR A 559 -9.34 15.11 -2.17
N SER A 560 -8.50 15.99 -1.67
CA SER A 560 -8.59 16.57 -0.33
C SER A 560 -8.44 18.09 -0.40
N ALA A 561 -9.08 18.78 0.54
CA ALA A 561 -8.89 20.20 0.75
C ALA A 561 -8.94 20.59 2.23
N LEU A 562 -8.10 21.55 2.63
CA LEU A 562 -8.13 22.16 3.95
C LEU A 562 -8.32 23.67 3.81
N LEU A 563 -9.47 24.17 4.28
CA LEU A 563 -9.79 25.60 4.34
C LEU A 563 -9.54 26.13 5.74
N TYR A 564 -8.65 27.11 5.87
CA TYR A 564 -8.21 27.70 7.12
C TYR A 564 -9.14 28.82 7.59
N LEU A 565 -9.51 28.79 8.87
CA LEU A 565 -10.39 29.80 9.47
C LEU A 565 -9.63 30.91 10.18
N ASN A 566 -8.35 30.69 10.50
CA ASN A 566 -7.57 31.66 11.27
C ASN A 566 -6.06 31.50 11.06
N GLY A 567 -5.29 32.47 11.56
CA GLY A 567 -3.82 32.48 11.52
C GLY A 567 -3.17 33.12 12.76
N ASP A 568 -3.96 33.39 13.81
CA ASP A 568 -3.55 33.96 15.09
C ASP A 568 -3.00 32.89 16.06
N PHE A 569 -2.03 32.09 15.59
CA PHE A 569 -1.36 31.04 16.35
C PHE A 569 0.10 30.83 15.88
N ASP A 570 0.90 30.12 16.67
CA ASP A 570 2.29 29.79 16.34
C ASP A 570 2.45 28.31 15.97
N GLY A 571 3.29 28.04 14.97
CA GLY A 571 3.47 26.71 14.39
C GLY A 571 2.28 26.30 13.50
N GLY A 572 1.96 25.01 13.46
CA GLY A 572 0.77 24.51 12.75
C GLY A 572 0.83 24.62 11.22
N GLU A 573 2.01 24.84 10.65
CA GLU A 573 2.20 24.87 9.20
C GLU A 573 1.87 23.51 8.58
N PHE A 574 1.15 23.55 7.46
CA PHE A 574 0.92 22.36 6.63
C PHE A 574 2.14 22.13 5.76
N ILE A 575 2.59 20.90 5.65
CA ILE A 575 3.77 20.52 4.87
C ILE A 575 3.42 19.39 3.91
N PHE A 576 3.93 19.49 2.68
CA PHE A 576 4.02 18.37 1.76
C PHE A 576 5.42 17.75 1.86
N THR A 577 5.51 16.45 1.70
CA THR A 577 6.78 15.72 1.64
C THR A 577 6.88 14.86 0.39
N GLU A 578 8.06 14.29 0.14
CA GLU A 578 8.22 13.13 -0.72
C GLU A 578 7.63 11.87 -0.05
N MET A 579 7.58 10.75 -0.78
CA MET A 579 7.13 9.45 -0.25
C MET A 579 7.98 8.93 0.92
N ASP A 580 9.21 9.44 1.07
CA ASP A 580 10.12 9.13 2.17
C ASP A 580 9.66 9.67 3.54
N ALA A 581 8.56 10.45 3.58
CA ALA A 581 8.00 11.10 4.76
C ALA A 581 9.00 11.95 5.58
N LYS A 582 10.10 12.38 4.97
CA LYS A 582 11.20 13.13 5.60
C LYS A 582 11.50 14.41 4.84
N THR A 583 11.57 14.33 3.51
CA THR A 583 11.98 15.43 2.64
C THR A 583 10.79 16.36 2.40
N VAL A 584 10.81 17.54 3.04
CA VAL A 584 9.75 18.55 2.89
C VAL A 584 9.89 19.26 1.54
N THR A 585 8.86 19.19 0.71
CA THR A 585 8.83 19.77 -0.65
C THR A 585 8.18 21.14 -0.68
N ALA A 586 7.16 21.36 0.16
CA ALA A 586 6.49 22.65 0.31
C ALA A 586 5.93 22.85 1.72
N SER A 587 5.77 24.11 2.12
CA SER A 587 5.17 24.49 3.40
C SER A 587 4.19 25.63 3.24
N VAL A 588 2.98 25.47 3.78
CA VAL A 588 1.87 26.40 3.69
C VAL A 588 1.54 26.93 5.08
N LYS A 589 1.69 28.24 5.26
CA LYS A 589 1.29 28.93 6.48
C LYS A 589 -0.23 29.20 6.48
N PRO A 590 -0.98 28.71 7.48
CA PRO A 590 -2.41 28.99 7.64
C PRO A 590 -2.74 30.47 7.81
N ARG A 591 -3.89 30.89 7.27
CA ARG A 591 -4.53 32.19 7.51
C ARG A 591 -6.01 32.09 7.16
N CYS A 592 -6.84 33.03 7.63
CA CYS A 592 -8.25 33.07 7.24
C CYS A 592 -8.41 33.05 5.71
N GLY A 593 -9.36 32.26 5.22
CA GLY A 593 -9.74 32.21 3.80
C GLY A 593 -8.76 31.49 2.89
N ARG A 594 -7.63 31.01 3.42
CA ARG A 594 -6.66 30.22 2.66
C ARG A 594 -7.11 28.77 2.55
N MET A 595 -7.06 28.21 1.36
CA MET A 595 -7.39 26.81 1.11
C MET A 595 -6.26 26.11 0.36
N VAL A 596 -5.79 24.99 0.91
CA VAL A 596 -4.92 24.05 0.17
C VAL A 596 -5.79 22.94 -0.41
N GLY A 597 -5.59 22.60 -1.67
CA GLY A 597 -6.28 21.52 -2.38
C GLY A 597 -5.28 20.61 -3.08
N PHE A 598 -5.50 19.30 -3.05
CA PHE A 598 -4.58 18.32 -3.62
C PHE A 598 -5.26 16.97 -3.89
N SER A 599 -4.70 16.14 -4.77
CA SER A 599 -5.13 14.74 -4.93
C SER A 599 -4.67 13.88 -3.75
N SER A 600 -5.46 12.90 -3.32
CA SER A 600 -5.32 12.23 -2.01
C SER A 600 -4.26 11.11 -1.94
N GLY A 601 -3.52 10.86 -3.03
CA GLY A 601 -2.62 9.71 -3.17
C GLY A 601 -1.18 9.90 -2.69
N GLY A 602 -0.34 8.93 -3.05
CA GLY A 602 1.08 8.85 -2.69
C GLY A 602 1.93 9.95 -3.32
N GLU A 603 1.40 10.67 -4.30
CA GLU A 603 1.99 11.86 -4.91
C GLU A 603 1.91 13.11 -4.00
N ASN A 604 1.04 13.09 -2.98
CA ASN A 604 0.85 14.19 -2.04
C ASN A 604 0.93 13.78 -0.55
N PRO A 605 2.01 13.10 -0.08
CA PRO A 605 2.22 12.87 1.34
C PRO A 605 2.31 14.20 2.08
N HIS A 606 1.59 14.31 3.20
CA HIS A 606 1.48 15.57 3.90
C HIS A 606 1.26 15.41 5.40
N GLY A 607 1.63 16.45 6.15
CA GLY A 607 1.50 16.50 7.60
C GLY A 607 1.33 17.94 8.11
N VAL A 608 1.25 18.09 9.43
CA VAL A 608 1.09 19.40 10.09
C VAL A 608 2.11 19.53 11.21
N ARG A 609 2.90 20.61 11.20
CA ARG A 609 3.85 20.92 12.28
C ARG A 609 3.12 21.17 13.61
N ALA A 610 3.81 20.95 14.72
CA ALA A 610 3.28 21.22 16.06
C ALA A 610 2.67 22.63 16.18
N VAL A 611 1.49 22.75 16.79
CA VAL A 611 0.93 24.03 17.23
C VAL A 611 1.54 24.35 18.60
N THR A 612 2.30 25.42 18.69
CA THR A 612 3.07 25.75 19.91
C THR A 612 2.40 26.82 20.77
N ARG A 613 1.53 27.64 20.18
CA ARG A 613 0.70 28.62 20.90
C ARG A 613 -0.60 28.87 20.18
N GLY A 614 -1.69 29.00 20.93
CA GLY A 614 -3.01 29.34 20.39
C GLY A 614 -3.79 28.14 19.89
N GLN A 615 -4.77 28.40 19.01
CA GLN A 615 -5.67 27.41 18.45
C GLN A 615 -5.71 27.56 16.93
N ARG A 616 -5.51 26.46 16.20
CA ARG A 616 -5.63 26.36 14.74
C ARG A 616 -6.98 25.72 14.40
N CYS A 617 -7.82 26.41 13.65
CA CYS A 617 -9.10 25.89 13.17
C CYS A 617 -9.15 25.84 11.63
N ALA A 618 -9.71 24.76 11.10
CA ALA A 618 -9.86 24.54 9.67
C ALA A 618 -11.09 23.68 9.37
N VAL A 619 -11.60 23.78 8.15
CA VAL A 619 -12.55 22.84 7.56
C VAL A 619 -11.75 21.86 6.71
N ALA A 620 -11.67 20.61 7.15
CA ALA A 620 -11.05 19.52 6.42
C ALA A 620 -12.10 18.80 5.57
N LEU A 621 -11.77 18.59 4.30
CA LEU A 621 -12.67 18.10 3.26
C LEU A 621 -11.98 16.95 2.54
N TRP A 622 -12.65 15.82 2.47
CA TRP A 622 -12.22 14.68 1.67
C TRP A 622 -13.28 14.35 0.64
N PHE A 623 -12.82 14.02 -0.55
CA PHE A 623 -13.68 13.83 -1.70
C PHE A 623 -13.43 12.50 -2.40
N THR A 624 -14.46 12.02 -3.10
CA THR A 624 -14.44 10.82 -3.94
C THR A 624 -15.16 11.09 -5.25
N LEU A 625 -14.68 10.47 -6.32
CA LEU A 625 -15.32 10.41 -7.63
C LEU A 625 -16.34 9.27 -7.70
N ASP A 626 -16.30 8.33 -6.76
CA ASP A 626 -17.24 7.21 -6.68
C ASP A 626 -18.45 7.57 -5.79
N PRO A 627 -19.67 7.67 -6.36
CA PRO A 627 -20.89 7.98 -5.60
C PRO A 627 -21.27 6.93 -4.55
N LEU A 628 -20.67 5.73 -4.56
CA LEU A 628 -20.92 4.69 -3.55
C LEU A 628 -20.29 5.04 -2.20
N TYR A 629 -19.22 5.83 -2.19
CA TYR A 629 -18.47 6.18 -0.97
C TYR A 629 -18.80 7.57 -0.43
N ARG A 630 -20.01 8.07 -0.75
CA ARG A 630 -20.51 9.36 -0.26
C ARG A 630 -20.76 9.34 1.24
N GLU A 631 -20.44 10.45 1.88
CA GLU A 631 -20.71 10.71 3.29
C GLU A 631 -22.23 10.65 3.56
N LEU A 632 -22.68 9.64 4.31
CA LEU A 632 -24.11 9.48 4.62
C LEU A 632 -24.66 10.67 5.43
N GLU A 633 -23.88 11.21 6.37
CA GLU A 633 -24.26 12.39 7.14
C GLU A 633 -24.43 13.63 6.23
N ARG A 634 -23.70 13.70 5.12
CA ARG A 634 -23.85 14.79 4.15
C ARG A 634 -25.19 14.72 3.45
N LEU A 635 -25.63 13.53 3.04
CA LEU A 635 -26.96 13.33 2.43
C LEU A 635 -28.08 13.77 3.38
N GLN A 636 -27.95 13.46 4.68
CA GLN A 636 -28.90 13.92 5.69
C GLN A 636 -28.86 15.44 5.90
N ALA A 637 -27.67 16.04 5.81
CA ALA A 637 -27.53 17.49 5.85
C ALA A 637 -28.17 18.16 4.61
N ASP A 638 -28.07 17.55 3.42
CA ASP A 638 -28.72 18.03 2.21
C ASP A 638 -30.25 18.03 2.35
N GLU A 639 -30.84 16.97 2.92
CA GLU A 639 -32.28 16.91 3.22
C GLU A 639 -32.72 18.03 4.17
N VAL A 640 -31.92 18.30 5.20
CA VAL A 640 -32.13 19.41 6.13
C VAL A 640 -32.14 20.76 5.41
N ILE A 641 -31.13 21.01 4.57
CA ILE A 641 -31.03 22.27 3.81
C ILE A 641 -32.20 22.42 2.83
N GLN A 642 -32.58 21.35 2.13
CA GLN A 642 -33.75 21.36 1.24
C GLN A 642 -35.05 21.69 1.98
N ALA A 643 -35.24 21.15 3.19
CA ALA A 643 -36.39 21.46 4.02
C ALA A 643 -36.40 22.93 4.47
N LEU A 644 -35.24 23.50 4.84
CA LEU A 644 -35.10 24.91 5.19
C LEU A 644 -35.45 25.84 4.02
N ASP A 645 -34.95 25.51 2.83
CA ASP A 645 -35.21 26.32 1.63
C ASP A 645 -36.68 26.25 1.22
N SER A 646 -37.31 25.08 1.39
CA SER A 646 -38.74 24.88 1.13
C SER A 646 -39.62 25.64 2.13
N GLN A 647 -39.26 25.68 3.42
CA GLN A 647 -39.99 26.48 4.42
C GLN A 647 -39.88 27.98 4.15
N HIS A 648 -38.71 28.47 3.73
CA HIS A 648 -38.52 29.89 3.41
C HIS A 648 -39.35 30.35 2.21
N MET A 649 -39.59 29.46 1.23
CA MET A 649 -40.47 29.70 0.08
C MET A 649 -41.95 29.81 0.46
N TRP A 650 -42.40 29.12 1.53
CA TRP A 650 -43.79 29.19 2.00
C TRP A 650 -44.05 30.47 2.81
N ASP A 651 -43.09 30.94 3.60
CA ASP A 651 -43.20 32.20 4.36
C ASP A 651 -43.14 33.45 3.46
N GLN A 652 -42.48 33.39 2.29
CA GLN A 652 -42.49 34.48 1.30
C GLN A 652 -43.76 34.51 0.43
N GLY A 653 -44.55 33.44 0.40
CA GLY A 653 -45.79 33.32 -0.38
C GLY A 653 -47.04 33.89 0.29
N LEU A 654 -46.97 34.28 1.57
CA LEU A 654 -48.09 34.83 2.35
C LEU A 654 -47.99 36.35 2.54
N HIS A 655 -47.91 37.09 1.44
CA HIS A 655 -48.34 38.50 1.42
C HIS A 655 -49.82 38.57 0.98
N ILE A 656 -50.72 38.05 1.82
CA ILE A 656 -52.15 38.30 1.66
C ILE A 656 -52.44 39.66 2.31
N ASN A 657 -52.90 40.60 1.49
CA ASN A 657 -53.32 41.94 1.89
C ASN A 657 -54.55 41.84 2.82
N PRO A 658 -54.52 42.33 4.08
CA PRO A 658 -55.62 42.17 5.05
C PRO A 658 -56.89 43.01 4.74
N LYS A 659 -57.10 43.43 3.48
CA LYS A 659 -58.22 44.28 3.05
C LYS A 659 -59.19 43.61 2.07
N ASP A 660 -58.97 42.36 1.70
CA ASP A 660 -59.87 41.62 0.80
C ASP A 660 -60.88 40.71 1.55
N GLU A 661 -61.09 40.95 2.85
CA GLU A 661 -62.25 40.40 3.58
C GLU A 661 -63.04 41.51 4.27
N LEU A 662 -63.89 42.20 3.49
CA LEU A 662 -65.14 42.83 3.93
C LEU A 662 -66.19 42.78 2.82
#